data_AF-A0AAE2HZM1-F1
#
_entry.id   AF-A0AAE2HZM1-F1
#
_cell.length_a   1.000
_cell.length_b   1.000
_cell.length_c   1.000
_cell.angle_alpha   90.00
_cell.angle_beta   90.00
_cell.angle_gamma   90.00
#
_symmetry.space_group_name_H-M   'P 1'
#
loop_
_entity.id
_entity.type
_entity.pdbx_description
1 polymer ?
#
loop_
_entity_poly.entity_id
_entity_poly.type
_entity_poly.pdbx_seq_one_letter_code
_entity_poly.pdbx_strand_id
1 'polypeptide(L)'
;MTTSVTDRATGFEAELRNAFTADGLVLDADLDARQYRCARGQIGALMGEIPPGAYIALLMRFPALTLAGLVGHAALRTDPKDHYWPDFWDAIGRDRDPAFETVVGQLIGDLLRECGLRDVPSLRESSVVPLLKLHAGPTVPTVDALVGVIEDHVAAGHEPTGVAVLERLTEQGFEHRRRALPADYRVLLQHAPEVAVGLLNRLCELLLATVVHPDTWTPDAITPGTADLPRAMLESVLDRVRRTPFLNDDAAARDLCRHRAPDLRFDAIDGEVRIVVPARDDAAVWRVWTGDAPEELAVPAGEAIALPIGVAVRESVLIRLDTGVRRSVPLFDPADPIIVFADDGRRISRFESLPAGEVLVLMPRDADLVSGTRRKIAVTDTVPAPWEGWELRTVDLAGHTELTLKRDGRAGRTRRILPVESPAYALPEPIAGVTTADGDPVYGERPLVDLPAHDGDDTKEWRVRVRRAGDLDWLIDYPWAAADYVTSADPFDGLEEPLVGRFEIAAGDSYGLDRRLTVVLAEGLEVTHDPVVRLPQADGLAESVSELVAETGLKIDEGELAFGPGDTERVATVHAGDDDLPLLIRPPHAEIRFEHPGHPSAWQTSLPTIGVDDAGAGRLTVRVPGAVDVSFALLDGDGDIVREWAADSRAGTEFTLAARSVVDAAKRLLRGSLVALIEDEHGDSGEAEVARVARSASTSQAPVADSAAGADALTAEWLRLDTVQAAEVAAPAPDAAPIEAVGAPADELLTADPTASLIALGDSPVAPSRIPALLIRSGLAERVFTAPEPYDGAHPNPYVSCLLATSAIVDPASPQRDELQSYLATRGGDDLLRVIATGRMEDPRTGVFDRNVLAVDAMARAQVESLFERFRIVPGPLVDLDMRTAATIEAFHRRAEWMTDPVSLEAPRYVNKTLRDVRRASPELYDLIAARNEALDGVDTISNPWMLLSMQSLAFAAIGRLQAYGRLKQPVLTDEGRAMWATLADYCPAMVAADLLIANAVAVRSDALDRVRAKK
;
A
#
# COMPACT_ATOMS: atom_id res chain seq x y z
N MET A 1 9.41 -20.96 62.67
CA MET A 1 8.18 -20.18 62.92
C MET A 1 7.55 -19.94 61.55
N THR A 2 6.37 -20.47 61.30
CA THR A 2 5.63 -20.27 60.04
C THR A 2 5.02 -18.87 60.06
N THR A 3 5.39 -18.01 59.11
CA THR A 3 4.80 -16.68 58.89
C THR A 3 3.27 -16.77 58.75
N SER A 4 2.55 -15.83 59.37
CA SER A 4 1.08 -15.74 59.30
C SER A 4 0.60 -15.65 57.84
N VAL A 5 -0.64 -16.08 57.55
CA VAL A 5 -1.27 -15.89 56.23
C VAL A 5 -1.34 -14.40 55.89
N THR A 6 -1.69 -13.54 56.85
CA THR A 6 -1.75 -12.09 56.68
C THR A 6 -0.38 -11.46 56.40
N ASP A 7 0.69 -11.94 57.05
CA ASP A 7 2.05 -11.42 56.83
C ASP A 7 2.54 -11.76 55.42
N ARG A 8 2.27 -12.98 54.95
CA ARG A 8 2.60 -13.41 53.58
C ARG A 8 1.84 -12.61 52.53
N ALA A 9 0.54 -12.39 52.75
CA ALA A 9 -0.28 -11.58 51.86
C ALA A 9 0.16 -10.11 51.83
N THR A 10 0.61 -9.55 52.96
CA THR A 10 1.10 -8.16 53.02
C THR A 10 2.40 -7.99 52.24
N GLY A 11 3.33 -8.96 52.34
CA GLY A 11 4.56 -8.94 51.55
C GLY A 11 4.29 -9.05 50.05
N PHE A 12 3.39 -9.95 49.65
CA PHE A 12 3.08 -10.17 48.24
C PHE A 12 2.25 -9.03 47.63
N GLU A 13 1.35 -8.41 48.39
CA GLU A 13 0.63 -7.19 47.99
C GLU A 13 1.60 -6.06 47.63
N ALA A 14 2.65 -5.84 48.42
CA ALA A 14 3.65 -4.81 48.15
C ALA A 14 4.48 -5.12 46.90
N GLU A 15 4.88 -6.39 46.72
CA GLU A 15 5.57 -6.85 45.51
C GLU A 15 4.72 -6.63 44.26
N LEU A 16 3.45 -7.03 44.27
CA LEU A 16 2.53 -6.86 43.15
C LEU A 16 2.27 -5.38 42.84
N ARG A 17 2.08 -4.55 43.87
CA ARG A 17 1.84 -3.12 43.68
C ARG A 17 3.03 -2.41 43.02
N ASN A 18 4.25 -2.81 43.36
CA ASN A 18 5.46 -2.27 42.72
C ASN A 18 5.67 -2.78 41.29
N ALA A 19 5.04 -3.90 40.91
CA ALA A 19 5.12 -4.46 39.56
C ALA A 19 4.11 -3.84 38.58
N PHE A 20 3.08 -3.15 39.07
CA PHE A 20 2.08 -2.52 38.21
C PHE A 20 2.55 -1.16 37.70
N THR A 21 2.31 -0.92 36.42
CA THR A 21 2.64 0.33 35.72
C THR A 21 1.43 1.25 35.68
N ALA A 22 1.69 2.57 35.69
CA ALA A 22 0.65 3.59 35.62
C ALA A 22 -0.09 3.53 34.26
N ASP A 23 -1.42 3.55 34.30
CA ASP A 23 -2.35 3.30 33.17
C ASP A 23 -2.11 1.97 32.41
N GLY A 24 -1.36 1.04 33.02
CA GLY A 24 -1.08 -0.26 32.46
C GLY A 24 -2.20 -1.29 32.63
N LEU A 25 -2.00 -2.45 32.02
CA LEU A 25 -2.75 -3.68 32.24
C LEU A 25 -1.99 -4.58 33.24
N VAL A 26 -2.68 -5.52 33.87
CA VAL A 26 -2.02 -6.48 34.79
C VAL A 26 -1.04 -7.39 34.04
N LEU A 27 -1.29 -7.65 32.75
CA LEU A 27 -0.37 -8.42 31.90
C LEU A 27 1.02 -7.75 31.78
N ASP A 28 1.10 -6.43 31.93
CA ASP A 28 2.34 -5.66 31.79
C ASP A 28 3.31 -5.95 32.96
N ALA A 29 2.80 -6.48 34.08
CA ALA A 29 3.60 -6.90 35.22
C ALA A 29 4.33 -8.25 35.02
N ASP A 30 4.15 -8.91 33.86
CA ASP A 30 4.79 -10.18 33.45
C ASP A 30 4.77 -11.29 34.53
N LEU A 31 3.66 -11.42 35.26
CA LEU A 31 3.53 -12.41 36.32
C LEU A 31 3.48 -13.83 35.74
N ASP A 32 4.19 -14.76 36.38
CA ASP A 32 4.20 -16.16 35.96
C ASP A 32 2.98 -16.95 36.45
N ALA A 33 2.76 -18.13 35.86
CA ALA A 33 1.64 -18.99 36.21
C ALA A 33 1.65 -19.43 37.69
N ARG A 34 2.80 -19.44 38.36
CA ARG A 34 2.90 -19.78 39.80
C ARG A 34 2.49 -18.58 40.65
N GLN A 35 2.89 -17.37 40.31
CA GLN A 35 2.50 -16.12 40.97
C GLN A 35 0.99 -15.92 40.87
N TYR A 36 0.38 -16.11 39.69
CA TYR A 36 -1.08 -16.06 39.54
C TYR A 36 -1.80 -17.11 40.40
N ARG A 37 -1.32 -18.36 40.42
CA ARG A 37 -1.87 -19.41 41.29
C ARG A 37 -1.68 -19.10 42.78
N CYS A 38 -0.54 -18.51 43.15
CA CYS A 38 -0.25 -18.08 44.51
C CYS A 38 -1.21 -16.97 44.94
N ALA A 39 -1.41 -15.94 44.12
CA ALA A 39 -2.32 -14.83 44.41
C ALA A 39 -3.74 -15.35 44.63
N ARG A 40 -4.23 -16.18 43.71
CA ARG A 40 -5.53 -16.84 43.80
C ARG A 40 -5.66 -17.68 45.09
N GLY A 41 -4.67 -18.49 45.40
CA GLY A 41 -4.65 -19.31 46.61
C GLY A 41 -4.62 -18.49 47.91
N GLN A 42 -3.91 -17.37 47.93
CA GLN A 42 -3.85 -16.48 49.10
C GLN A 42 -5.18 -15.75 49.33
N ILE A 43 -5.87 -15.31 48.28
CA ILE A 43 -7.25 -14.79 48.38
C ILE A 43 -8.13 -15.84 49.05
N GLY A 44 -8.11 -17.08 48.55
CA GLY A 44 -8.89 -18.19 49.11
C GLY A 44 -8.56 -18.49 50.58
N ALA A 45 -7.30 -18.36 50.99
CA ALA A 45 -6.88 -18.52 52.37
C ALA A 45 -7.40 -17.39 53.26
N LEU A 46 -7.21 -16.13 52.86
CA LEU A 46 -7.68 -14.95 53.59
C LEU A 46 -9.21 -14.94 53.74
N MET A 47 -9.95 -15.37 52.72
CA MET A 47 -11.41 -15.52 52.79
C MET A 47 -11.87 -16.50 53.88
N GLY A 48 -11.02 -17.42 54.34
CA GLY A 48 -11.32 -18.31 55.47
C GLY A 48 -11.04 -17.74 56.84
N GLU A 49 -10.24 -16.68 56.92
CA GLU A 49 -9.90 -16.03 58.19
C GLU A 49 -10.89 -14.91 58.53
N ILE A 50 -11.64 -14.42 57.53
CA ILE A 50 -12.64 -13.36 57.70
C ILE A 50 -14.07 -13.94 57.84
N PRO A 51 -14.96 -13.28 58.61
CA PRO A 51 -16.38 -13.64 58.65
C PRO A 51 -17.06 -13.50 57.27
N PRO A 52 -18.08 -14.32 56.95
CA PRO A 52 -18.89 -14.14 55.75
C PRO A 52 -19.44 -12.71 55.64
N GLY A 53 -19.29 -12.09 54.47
CA GLY A 53 -19.73 -10.71 54.23
C GLY A 53 -18.70 -9.61 54.55
N ALA A 54 -17.53 -9.92 55.12
CA ALA A 54 -16.46 -8.95 55.36
C ALA A 54 -15.56 -8.68 54.13
N TYR A 55 -16.05 -8.93 52.92
CA TYR A 55 -15.28 -8.89 51.67
C TYR A 55 -14.73 -7.50 51.34
N ILE A 56 -15.45 -6.42 51.66
CA ILE A 56 -14.98 -5.04 51.42
C ILE A 56 -13.64 -4.79 52.13
N ALA A 57 -13.51 -5.21 53.39
CA ALA A 57 -12.29 -4.99 54.17
C ALA A 57 -11.09 -5.77 53.61
N LEU A 58 -11.34 -6.97 53.05
CA LEU A 58 -10.31 -7.76 52.36
C LEU A 58 -9.83 -7.05 51.10
N LEU A 59 -10.77 -6.67 50.21
CA LEU A 59 -10.46 -6.10 48.90
C LEU A 59 -9.72 -4.77 49.04
N MET A 60 -10.16 -3.89 49.93
CA MET A 60 -9.52 -2.59 50.19
C MET A 60 -8.17 -2.72 50.92
N ARG A 61 -7.91 -3.85 51.59
CA ARG A 61 -6.63 -4.10 52.27
C ARG A 61 -5.58 -4.70 51.34
N PHE A 62 -6.03 -5.52 50.38
CA PHE A 62 -5.17 -6.25 49.45
C PHE A 62 -5.66 -6.10 47.99
N PRO A 63 -5.72 -4.87 47.45
CA PRO A 63 -6.23 -4.62 46.09
C PRO A 63 -5.36 -5.28 45.02
N ALA A 64 -4.02 -5.20 45.11
CA ALA A 64 -3.13 -5.75 44.09
C ALA A 64 -3.19 -7.28 44.06
N LEU A 65 -3.18 -7.92 45.24
CA LEU A 65 -3.35 -9.36 45.40
C LEU A 65 -4.69 -9.83 44.85
N THR A 66 -5.77 -9.08 45.13
CA THR A 66 -7.11 -9.37 44.62
C THR A 66 -7.14 -9.35 43.09
N LEU A 67 -6.61 -8.26 42.50
CA LEU A 67 -6.57 -8.09 41.05
C LEU A 67 -5.74 -9.20 40.40
N ALA A 68 -4.54 -9.50 40.92
CA ALA A 68 -3.69 -10.57 40.41
C ALA A 68 -4.37 -11.95 40.51
N GLY A 69 -5.12 -12.24 41.56
CA GLY A 69 -5.83 -13.52 41.69
C GLY A 69 -7.05 -13.67 40.78
N LEU A 70 -7.81 -12.58 40.57
CA LEU A 70 -8.95 -12.57 39.64
C LEU A 70 -8.47 -12.60 38.18
N VAL A 71 -7.57 -11.68 37.80
CA VAL A 71 -6.99 -11.62 36.46
C VAL A 71 -6.18 -12.88 36.16
N GLY A 72 -5.41 -13.39 37.11
CA GLY A 72 -4.69 -14.66 36.96
C GLY A 72 -5.60 -15.86 36.74
N HIS A 73 -6.83 -15.84 37.29
CA HIS A 73 -7.82 -16.85 36.94
C HIS A 73 -8.31 -16.68 35.49
N ALA A 74 -8.49 -15.46 34.99
CA ALA A 74 -8.80 -15.24 33.57
C ALA A 74 -7.65 -15.68 32.63
N ALA A 75 -6.41 -15.34 32.97
CA ALA A 75 -5.22 -15.61 32.16
C ALA A 75 -4.92 -17.11 32.00
N LEU A 76 -5.11 -17.90 33.06
CA LEU A 76 -4.76 -19.33 33.09
C LEU A 76 -5.85 -20.25 32.53
N ARG A 77 -6.89 -19.71 31.89
CA ARG A 77 -8.01 -20.51 31.35
C ARG A 77 -7.64 -21.17 30.03
N THR A 78 -8.07 -22.43 29.90
CA THR A 78 -7.82 -23.27 28.73
C THR A 78 -9.08 -23.54 27.89
N ASP A 79 -10.29 -23.41 28.45
CA ASP A 79 -11.56 -23.56 27.72
C ASP A 79 -12.36 -22.23 27.65
N PRO A 80 -12.75 -21.78 26.45
CA PRO A 80 -13.62 -20.60 26.29
C PRO A 80 -15.03 -20.79 26.87
N LYS A 81 -15.51 -22.03 27.03
CA LYS A 81 -16.87 -22.38 27.51
C LYS A 81 -17.00 -22.42 29.03
N ASP A 82 -15.87 -22.44 29.73
CA ASP A 82 -15.79 -22.46 31.19
C ASP A 82 -16.54 -21.26 31.81
N HIS A 83 -17.21 -21.46 32.94
CA HIS A 83 -17.95 -20.39 33.61
C HIS A 83 -17.03 -19.71 34.64
N TYR A 84 -16.60 -18.48 34.33
CA TYR A 84 -15.60 -17.74 35.13
C TYR A 84 -15.78 -17.85 36.65
N TRP A 85 -16.97 -17.53 37.18
CA TRP A 85 -17.18 -17.51 38.62
C TRP A 85 -17.19 -18.90 39.27
N PRO A 86 -18.01 -19.87 38.82
CA PRO A 86 -17.92 -21.25 39.31
C PRO A 86 -16.49 -21.81 39.36
N ASP A 87 -15.74 -21.65 38.28
CA ASP A 87 -14.38 -22.20 38.20
C ASP A 87 -13.39 -21.44 39.10
N PHE A 88 -13.59 -20.13 39.31
CA PHE A 88 -12.81 -19.36 40.25
C PHE A 88 -12.99 -19.87 41.68
N TRP A 89 -14.23 -20.12 42.10
CA TRP A 89 -14.56 -20.62 43.44
C TRP A 89 -14.00 -22.03 43.67
N ASP A 90 -14.14 -22.91 42.69
CA ASP A 90 -13.54 -24.24 42.72
C ASP A 90 -12.02 -24.16 42.83
N ALA A 91 -11.39 -23.24 42.08
CA ALA A 91 -9.94 -23.07 42.06
C ALA A 91 -9.35 -22.50 43.37
N ILE A 92 -10.15 -21.82 44.20
CA ILE A 92 -9.76 -21.39 45.56
C ILE A 92 -10.24 -22.36 46.65
N GLY A 93 -10.96 -23.43 46.30
CA GLY A 93 -11.46 -24.44 47.22
C GLY A 93 -12.54 -23.92 48.17
N ARG A 94 -13.46 -23.08 47.67
CA ARG A 94 -14.52 -22.44 48.46
C ARG A 94 -15.88 -22.61 47.79
N ASP A 95 -16.93 -22.68 48.59
CA ASP A 95 -18.30 -22.61 48.08
C ASP A 95 -18.57 -21.23 47.46
N ARG A 96 -19.31 -21.22 46.35
CA ARG A 96 -19.67 -19.99 45.63
C ARG A 96 -20.48 -19.04 46.52
N ASP A 97 -19.97 -17.82 46.70
CA ASP A 97 -20.68 -16.72 47.37
C ASP A 97 -20.98 -15.54 46.43
N PRO A 98 -22.24 -15.39 45.95
CA PRO A 98 -22.64 -14.27 45.10
C PRO A 98 -22.45 -12.87 45.73
N ALA A 99 -22.37 -12.77 47.06
CA ALA A 99 -22.12 -11.49 47.73
C ALA A 99 -20.71 -10.98 47.42
N PHE A 100 -19.70 -11.87 47.37
CA PHE A 100 -18.35 -11.49 46.96
C PHE A 100 -18.31 -11.03 45.50
N GLU A 101 -18.96 -11.76 44.59
CA GLU A 101 -19.07 -11.38 43.17
C GLU A 101 -19.67 -9.98 42.99
N THR A 102 -20.70 -9.67 43.78
CA THR A 102 -21.35 -8.35 43.80
C THR A 102 -20.42 -7.26 44.32
N VAL A 103 -19.70 -7.51 45.42
CA VAL A 103 -18.76 -6.55 46.01
C VAL A 103 -17.60 -6.27 45.07
N VAL A 104 -17.04 -7.29 44.41
CA VAL A 104 -16.02 -7.11 43.37
C VAL A 104 -16.58 -6.23 42.24
N GLY A 105 -17.81 -6.48 41.80
CA GLY A 105 -18.49 -5.65 40.80
C GLY A 105 -18.57 -4.16 41.17
N GLN A 106 -18.77 -3.86 42.45
CA GLN A 106 -18.87 -2.50 42.96
C GLN A 106 -17.50 -1.81 43.12
N LEU A 107 -16.47 -2.56 43.52
CA LEU A 107 -15.18 -1.97 43.92
C LEU A 107 -14.07 -2.07 42.87
N ILE A 108 -14.21 -2.92 41.84
CA ILE A 108 -13.10 -3.21 40.90
C ILE A 108 -12.46 -1.95 40.30
N GLY A 109 -13.26 -0.94 39.93
CA GLY A 109 -12.74 0.31 39.37
C GLY A 109 -11.95 1.15 40.38
N ASP A 110 -12.29 1.06 41.66
CA ASP A 110 -11.53 1.73 42.72
C ASP A 110 -10.23 0.98 43.02
N LEU A 111 -10.25 -0.37 43.01
CA LEU A 111 -9.05 -1.19 43.17
C LEU A 111 -8.05 -0.94 42.02
N LEU A 112 -8.54 -0.88 40.78
CA LEU A 112 -7.71 -0.57 39.61
C LEU A 112 -7.06 0.81 39.75
N ARG A 113 -7.86 1.83 40.10
CA ARG A 113 -7.36 3.20 40.30
C ARG A 113 -6.34 3.30 41.43
N GLU A 114 -6.55 2.59 42.55
CA GLU A 114 -5.59 2.56 43.65
C GLU A 114 -4.26 1.92 43.23
N CYS A 115 -4.31 0.93 42.36
CA CYS A 115 -3.14 0.25 41.78
C CYS A 115 -2.56 0.96 40.56
N GLY A 116 -3.09 2.12 40.16
CA GLY A 116 -2.65 2.86 38.97
C GLY A 116 -2.99 2.17 37.64
N LEU A 117 -3.84 1.15 37.62
CA LEU A 117 -4.17 0.37 36.43
C LEU A 117 -5.36 0.98 35.66
N ARG A 118 -5.43 0.68 34.36
CA ARG A 118 -6.49 1.14 33.46
C ARG A 118 -7.89 0.63 33.87
N ASP A 119 -8.87 1.52 34.06
CA ASP A 119 -10.30 1.15 34.19
C ASP A 119 -11.04 1.48 32.90
N VAL A 120 -11.85 0.53 32.42
CA VAL A 120 -12.74 0.71 31.26
C VAL A 120 -14.18 0.49 31.72
N PRO A 121 -14.90 1.54 32.15
CA PRO A 121 -16.23 1.41 32.74
C PRO A 121 -17.25 0.68 31.85
N SER A 122 -17.17 0.84 30.53
CA SER A 122 -18.05 0.19 29.56
C SER A 122 -17.94 -1.35 29.57
N LEU A 123 -16.81 -1.91 30.00
CA LEU A 123 -16.59 -3.36 30.07
C LEU A 123 -17.14 -4.00 31.35
N ARG A 124 -17.62 -3.21 32.31
CA ARG A 124 -18.15 -3.70 33.60
C ARG A 124 -19.62 -3.40 33.86
N GLU A 125 -20.38 -2.97 32.86
CA GLU A 125 -21.80 -2.62 32.99
C GLU A 125 -22.67 -3.80 33.42
N SER A 126 -22.42 -5.00 32.86
CA SER A 126 -23.20 -6.22 33.14
C SER A 126 -22.45 -7.25 34.00
N SER A 127 -21.11 -7.24 33.96
CA SER A 127 -20.22 -8.16 34.67
C SER A 127 -18.80 -7.62 34.59
N VAL A 128 -17.96 -7.88 35.60
CA VAL A 128 -16.54 -7.49 35.59
C VAL A 128 -15.65 -8.38 34.71
N VAL A 129 -16.16 -9.53 34.29
CA VAL A 129 -15.36 -10.55 33.57
C VAL A 129 -14.71 -10.02 32.28
N PRO A 130 -15.38 -9.22 31.42
CA PRO A 130 -14.74 -8.66 30.24
C PRO A 130 -13.56 -7.73 30.58
N LEU A 131 -13.66 -6.94 31.66
CA LEU A 131 -12.57 -6.10 32.14
C LEU A 131 -11.41 -6.96 32.67
N LEU A 132 -11.69 -8.01 33.44
CA LEU A 132 -10.66 -8.94 33.90
C LEU A 132 -9.94 -9.65 32.75
N LYS A 133 -10.67 -10.00 31.69
CA LYS A 133 -10.10 -10.58 30.46
C LYS A 133 -9.21 -9.57 29.72
N LEU A 134 -9.59 -8.29 29.67
CA LEU A 134 -8.74 -7.24 29.10
C LEU A 134 -7.40 -7.18 29.83
N HIS A 135 -7.41 -7.18 31.16
CA HIS A 135 -6.17 -7.17 31.96
C HIS A 135 -5.36 -8.47 31.87
N ALA A 136 -6.00 -9.60 31.54
CA ALA A 136 -5.32 -10.89 31.40
C ALA A 136 -4.58 -11.04 30.07
N GLY A 137 -5.03 -10.34 29.02
CA GLY A 137 -4.49 -10.48 27.67
C GLY A 137 -4.85 -11.81 26.98
N PRO A 138 -4.11 -12.17 25.90
CA PRO A 138 -4.37 -13.38 25.13
C PRO A 138 -4.17 -14.68 25.92
N THR A 139 -5.20 -15.53 25.96
CA THR A 139 -5.15 -16.88 26.55
C THR A 139 -4.61 -17.93 25.57
N VAL A 140 -4.31 -19.15 26.02
CA VAL A 140 -3.82 -20.26 25.16
C VAL A 140 -4.68 -20.45 23.90
N PRO A 141 -6.03 -20.55 23.97
CA PRO A 141 -6.85 -20.70 22.77
C PRO A 141 -6.84 -19.47 21.87
N THR A 142 -6.65 -18.28 22.45
CA THR A 142 -6.52 -17.02 21.71
C THR A 142 -5.22 -17.00 20.92
N VAL A 143 -4.11 -17.41 21.55
CA VAL A 143 -2.79 -17.52 20.90
C VAL A 143 -2.83 -18.55 19.77
N ASP A 144 -3.39 -19.75 20.00
CA ASP A 144 -3.53 -20.77 18.96
C ASP A 144 -4.32 -20.25 17.74
N ALA A 145 -5.41 -19.51 17.98
CA ALA A 145 -6.19 -18.90 16.92
C ALA A 145 -5.46 -17.74 16.22
N LEU A 146 -4.68 -16.92 16.94
CA LEU A 146 -3.85 -15.87 16.35
C LEU A 146 -2.76 -16.45 15.46
N VAL A 147 -2.09 -17.53 15.89
CA VAL A 147 -1.11 -18.25 15.05
C VAL A 147 -1.78 -18.73 13.76
N GLY A 148 -2.99 -19.31 13.84
CA GLY A 148 -3.74 -19.71 12.65
C GLY A 148 -4.08 -18.54 11.71
N VAL A 149 -4.47 -17.39 12.27
CA VAL A 149 -4.71 -16.17 11.47
C VAL A 149 -3.44 -15.70 10.77
N ILE A 150 -2.28 -15.79 11.42
CA ILE A 150 -0.99 -15.45 10.82
C ILE A 150 -0.61 -16.47 9.73
N GLU A 151 -0.78 -17.77 9.98
CA GLU A 151 -0.54 -18.83 8.99
C GLU A 151 -1.39 -18.60 7.73
N ASP A 152 -2.70 -18.36 7.87
CA ASP A 152 -3.62 -18.07 6.76
C ASP A 152 -3.22 -16.79 6.00
N HIS A 153 -2.75 -15.77 6.71
CA HIS A 153 -2.33 -14.50 6.11
C HIS A 153 -1.05 -14.66 5.27
N VAL A 154 -0.05 -15.39 5.77
CA VAL A 154 1.20 -15.63 5.03
C VAL A 154 0.99 -16.61 3.88
N ALA A 155 0.18 -17.66 4.08
CA ALA A 155 -0.18 -18.60 3.01
C ALA A 155 -0.90 -17.92 1.84
N ALA A 156 -1.63 -16.82 2.10
CA ALA A 156 -2.25 -15.98 1.07
C ALA A 156 -1.26 -15.04 0.34
N GLY A 157 0.05 -15.14 0.60
CA GLY A 157 1.08 -14.37 -0.11
C GLY A 157 1.31 -12.96 0.45
N HIS A 158 0.76 -12.64 1.62
CA HIS A 158 0.89 -11.32 2.23
C HIS A 158 2.15 -11.18 3.08
N GLU A 159 2.53 -9.92 3.34
CA GLU A 159 3.66 -9.60 4.20
C GLU A 159 3.45 -10.16 5.62
N PRO A 160 4.45 -10.86 6.20
CA PRO A 160 4.28 -11.59 7.45
C PRO A 160 4.41 -10.72 8.73
N THR A 161 3.95 -9.47 8.70
CA THR A 161 3.99 -8.56 9.87
C THR A 161 2.64 -8.46 10.57
N GLY A 162 2.64 -8.24 11.89
CA GLY A 162 1.40 -8.11 12.67
C GLY A 162 0.56 -6.91 12.23
N VAL A 163 1.23 -5.83 11.84
CA VAL A 163 0.62 -4.66 11.20
C VAL A 163 -0.06 -5.03 9.89
N ALA A 164 0.61 -5.74 8.96
CA ALA A 164 0.00 -6.14 7.69
C ALA A 164 -1.24 -7.04 7.90
N VAL A 165 -1.21 -7.93 8.90
CA VAL A 165 -2.37 -8.73 9.33
C VAL A 165 -3.53 -7.82 9.74
N LEU A 166 -3.29 -6.84 10.62
CA LEU A 166 -4.32 -5.90 11.05
C LEU A 166 -4.81 -5.03 9.90
N GLU A 167 -3.93 -4.58 9.02
CA GLU A 167 -4.26 -3.75 7.86
C GLU A 167 -5.28 -4.42 6.97
N ARG A 168 -5.06 -5.70 6.66
CA ARG A 168 -5.96 -6.53 5.85
C ARG A 168 -7.27 -6.86 6.55
N LEU A 169 -7.21 -7.26 7.82
CA LEU A 169 -8.41 -7.69 8.56
C LEU A 169 -9.35 -6.53 8.91
N THR A 170 -8.85 -5.30 8.87
CA THR A 170 -9.61 -4.09 9.19
C THR A 170 -9.75 -3.11 8.01
N GLU A 171 -9.42 -3.57 6.80
CA GLU A 171 -9.64 -2.84 5.55
C GLU A 171 -11.08 -2.32 5.47
N GLN A 172 -11.27 -1.09 4.98
CA GLN A 172 -12.60 -0.49 4.88
C GLN A 172 -13.45 -1.29 3.90
N GLY A 173 -14.70 -1.56 4.25
CA GLY A 173 -15.61 -2.34 3.41
C GLY A 173 -15.44 -3.85 3.55
N PHE A 174 -14.42 -4.34 4.28
CA PHE A 174 -14.18 -5.77 4.56
C PHE A 174 -14.40 -6.13 6.03
N GLU A 175 -15.41 -5.54 6.68
CA GLU A 175 -15.65 -5.67 8.12
C GLU A 175 -15.91 -7.12 8.57
N HIS A 176 -16.34 -8.02 7.68
CA HIS A 176 -16.50 -9.45 7.97
C HIS A 176 -15.17 -10.14 8.32
N ARG A 177 -14.05 -9.70 7.73
CA ARG A 177 -12.71 -10.27 7.99
C ARG A 177 -12.30 -10.13 9.45
N ARG A 178 -12.76 -9.06 10.14
CA ARG A 178 -12.49 -8.84 11.57
C ARG A 178 -12.95 -10.02 12.44
N ARG A 179 -13.92 -10.82 12.00
CA ARG A 179 -14.39 -11.99 12.74
C ARG A 179 -13.35 -13.11 12.84
N ALA A 180 -12.33 -13.10 11.98
CA ALA A 180 -11.19 -14.01 12.09
C ALA A 180 -10.38 -13.78 13.38
N LEU A 181 -10.35 -12.53 13.89
CA LEU A 181 -9.71 -12.23 15.16
C LEU A 181 -10.52 -12.79 16.34
N PRO A 182 -9.87 -13.50 17.29
CA PRO A 182 -10.51 -13.95 18.51
C PRO A 182 -11.21 -12.80 19.26
N ALA A 183 -12.35 -13.10 19.90
CA ALA A 183 -13.15 -12.07 20.58
C ALA A 183 -12.36 -11.33 21.66
N ASP A 184 -11.59 -12.05 22.47
CA ASP A 184 -10.79 -11.46 23.55
C ASP A 184 -9.69 -10.54 22.99
N TYR A 185 -9.06 -10.91 21.86
CA TYR A 185 -8.10 -10.04 21.18
C TYR A 185 -8.74 -8.80 20.54
N ARG A 186 -9.96 -8.90 20.01
CA ARG A 186 -10.71 -7.72 19.51
C ARG A 186 -11.02 -6.72 20.62
N VAL A 187 -11.35 -7.19 21.82
CA VAL A 187 -11.55 -6.33 22.99
C VAL A 187 -10.23 -5.64 23.38
N LEU A 188 -9.12 -6.38 23.36
CA LEU A 188 -7.79 -5.81 23.59
C LEU A 188 -7.46 -4.72 22.56
N LEU A 189 -7.62 -5.01 21.26
CA LEU A 189 -7.38 -4.04 20.18
C LEU A 189 -8.24 -2.78 20.31
N GLN A 190 -9.47 -2.91 20.80
CA GLN A 190 -10.38 -1.77 20.97
C GLN A 190 -10.02 -0.87 22.17
N HIS A 191 -9.51 -1.45 23.26
CA HIS A 191 -9.35 -0.75 24.55
C HIS A 191 -7.89 -0.54 24.97
N ALA A 192 -6.95 -1.26 24.36
CA ALA A 192 -5.51 -1.13 24.54
C ALA A 192 -4.79 -1.44 23.19
N PRO A 193 -5.00 -0.60 22.16
CA PRO A 193 -4.49 -0.86 20.81
C PRO A 193 -2.96 -1.00 20.76
N GLU A 194 -2.20 -0.19 21.50
CA GLU A 194 -0.73 -0.27 21.53
C GLU A 194 -0.25 -1.64 22.03
N VAL A 195 -0.83 -2.13 23.11
CA VAL A 195 -0.54 -3.46 23.65
C VAL A 195 -0.96 -4.54 22.64
N ALA A 196 -2.14 -4.44 22.03
CA ALA A 196 -2.58 -5.42 21.04
C ALA A 196 -1.63 -5.49 19.83
N VAL A 197 -1.33 -4.34 19.22
CA VAL A 197 -0.45 -4.22 18.04
C VAL A 197 0.96 -4.70 18.37
N GLY A 198 1.51 -4.26 19.51
CA GLY A 198 2.82 -4.70 19.99
C GLY A 198 2.89 -6.22 20.15
N LEU A 199 1.94 -6.82 20.88
CA LEU A 199 1.90 -8.28 21.08
C LEU A 199 1.79 -9.08 19.78
N LEU A 200 0.99 -8.61 18.82
CA LEU A 200 0.85 -9.28 17.53
C LEU A 200 2.11 -9.15 16.67
N ASN A 201 2.74 -7.97 16.65
CA ASN A 201 4.03 -7.78 15.96
C ASN A 201 5.11 -8.69 16.54
N ARG A 202 5.25 -8.74 17.88
CA ARG A 202 6.21 -9.62 18.56
C ARG A 202 5.92 -11.10 18.31
N LEU A 203 4.64 -11.48 18.27
CA LEU A 203 4.24 -12.84 17.89
C LEU A 203 4.67 -13.16 16.45
N CYS A 204 4.43 -12.28 15.49
CA CYS A 204 4.86 -12.44 14.11
C CYS A 204 6.39 -12.51 13.99
N GLU A 205 7.12 -11.59 14.62
CA GLU A 205 8.59 -11.55 14.65
C GLU A 205 9.18 -12.87 15.20
N LEU A 206 8.67 -13.37 16.33
CA LEU A 206 9.10 -14.64 16.91
C LEU A 206 8.86 -15.80 15.94
N LEU A 207 7.64 -15.94 15.42
CA LEU A 207 7.27 -17.03 14.52
C LEU A 207 8.12 -17.01 13.24
N LEU A 208 8.34 -15.82 12.68
CA LEU A 208 9.22 -15.61 11.54
C LEU A 208 10.66 -16.03 11.83
N ALA A 209 11.20 -15.61 12.98
CA ALA A 209 12.56 -15.95 13.34
C ALA A 209 12.78 -17.46 13.46
N THR A 210 11.77 -18.24 13.91
CA THR A 210 11.86 -19.72 13.89
C THR A 210 11.95 -20.33 12.49
N VAL A 211 11.55 -19.60 11.44
CA VAL A 211 11.63 -20.03 10.04
C VAL A 211 12.91 -19.55 9.37
N VAL A 212 13.31 -18.31 9.64
CA VAL A 212 14.49 -17.65 9.05
C VAL A 212 15.79 -18.15 9.68
N HIS A 213 15.82 -18.34 11.01
CA HIS A 213 16.99 -18.74 11.78
C HIS A 213 16.73 -20.00 12.61
N PRO A 214 16.40 -21.14 11.98
CA PRO A 214 15.92 -22.35 12.67
C PRO A 214 16.92 -22.95 13.67
N ASP A 215 18.23 -22.72 13.47
CA ASP A 215 19.28 -23.24 14.34
C ASP A 215 19.48 -22.40 15.61
N THR A 216 19.19 -21.10 15.55
CA THR A 216 19.35 -20.16 16.67
C THR A 216 18.04 -19.98 17.44
N TRP A 217 16.93 -19.79 16.73
CA TRP A 217 15.60 -19.53 17.28
C TRP A 217 14.83 -20.83 17.56
N THR A 218 15.44 -21.72 18.32
CA THR A 218 14.80 -22.96 18.75
C THR A 218 13.85 -22.70 19.94
N PRO A 219 12.74 -23.45 20.08
CA PRO A 219 11.81 -23.25 21.19
C PRO A 219 12.42 -23.36 22.60
N ASP A 220 13.59 -23.99 22.72
CA ASP A 220 14.29 -24.18 23.99
C ASP A 220 15.32 -23.07 24.28
N ALA A 221 15.76 -22.32 23.26
CA ALA A 221 16.65 -21.17 23.40
C ALA A 221 15.87 -19.87 23.71
N ILE A 222 14.61 -19.78 23.28
CA ILE A 222 13.79 -18.57 23.43
C ILE A 222 13.37 -18.35 24.89
N THR A 223 13.56 -17.14 25.39
CA THR A 223 13.16 -16.73 26.75
C THR A 223 12.29 -15.46 26.71
N PRO A 224 11.58 -15.12 27.81
CA PRO A 224 10.83 -13.85 27.88
C PRO A 224 11.69 -12.61 27.57
N GLY A 225 12.96 -12.61 27.97
CA GLY A 225 13.88 -11.49 27.74
C GLY A 225 14.36 -11.34 26.30
N THR A 226 14.23 -12.39 25.48
CA THR A 226 14.68 -12.39 24.07
C THR A 226 13.51 -12.26 23.08
N ALA A 227 12.33 -12.77 23.46
CA ALA A 227 11.11 -12.71 22.66
C ALA A 227 10.27 -11.43 22.86
N ASP A 228 10.47 -10.72 23.98
CA ASP A 228 9.67 -9.55 24.36
C ASP A 228 8.15 -9.80 24.31
N LEU A 229 7.75 -11.02 24.70
CA LEU A 229 6.36 -11.43 24.89
C LEU A 229 6.12 -11.73 26.38
N PRO A 230 4.92 -11.38 26.92
CA PRO A 230 4.54 -11.78 28.26
C PRO A 230 4.67 -13.30 28.43
N ARG A 231 5.22 -13.74 29.56
CA ARG A 231 5.60 -15.14 29.82
C ARG A 231 4.47 -16.12 29.57
N ALA A 232 3.25 -15.79 30.00
CA ALA A 232 2.08 -16.65 29.79
C ALA A 232 1.75 -16.82 28.30
N MET A 233 1.89 -15.76 27.50
CA MET A 233 1.71 -15.81 26.06
C MET A 233 2.86 -16.57 25.40
N LEU A 234 4.11 -16.29 25.78
CA LEU A 234 5.28 -16.98 25.26
C LEU A 234 5.21 -18.49 25.46
N GLU A 235 4.89 -18.95 26.67
CA GLU A 235 4.71 -20.38 26.96
C GLU A 235 3.67 -21.02 26.01
N SER A 236 2.56 -20.32 25.76
CA SER A 236 1.51 -20.76 24.85
C SER A 236 1.99 -20.88 23.40
N VAL A 237 2.77 -19.90 22.93
CA VAL A 237 3.36 -19.89 21.57
C VAL A 237 4.35 -21.01 21.41
N LEU A 238 5.28 -21.18 22.36
CA LEU A 238 6.30 -22.23 22.32
C LEU A 238 5.67 -23.62 22.33
N ASP A 239 4.64 -23.85 23.15
CA ASP A 239 3.89 -25.11 23.15
C ASP A 239 3.18 -25.35 21.80
N ARG A 240 2.61 -24.30 21.19
CA ARG A 240 2.00 -24.41 19.85
C ARG A 240 3.02 -24.75 18.77
N VAL A 241 4.20 -24.13 18.78
CA VAL A 241 5.28 -24.39 17.81
C VAL A 241 5.89 -25.78 17.99
N ARG A 242 6.03 -26.25 19.24
CA ARG A 242 6.49 -27.63 19.54
C ARG A 242 5.51 -28.70 19.03
N ARG A 243 4.20 -28.44 19.10
CA ARG A 243 3.17 -29.36 18.60
C ARG A 243 3.17 -29.43 17.07
N THR A 244 3.18 -28.27 16.43
CA THR A 244 3.17 -28.12 14.97
C THR A 244 4.05 -26.92 14.62
N PRO A 245 5.16 -27.09 13.88
CA PRO A 245 5.99 -25.99 13.43
C PRO A 245 5.17 -24.93 12.69
N PHE A 246 5.58 -23.66 12.79
CA PHE A 246 4.92 -22.58 12.05
C PHE A 246 5.05 -22.82 10.54
N LEU A 247 3.94 -22.67 9.79
CA LEU A 247 3.85 -22.95 8.34
C LEU A 247 4.31 -24.38 7.99
N ASN A 248 3.91 -25.36 8.78
CA ASN A 248 4.21 -26.76 8.51
C ASN A 248 3.62 -27.18 7.16
N ASP A 249 4.42 -27.87 6.33
CA ASP A 249 4.05 -28.35 4.99
C ASP A 249 3.74 -27.27 3.92
N ASP A 250 3.97 -25.97 4.21
CA ASP A 250 3.82 -24.88 3.23
C ASP A 250 5.18 -24.29 2.83
N ALA A 251 5.86 -24.97 1.89
CA ALA A 251 7.18 -24.56 1.43
C ALA A 251 7.17 -23.18 0.74
N ALA A 252 6.07 -22.82 0.07
CA ALA A 252 5.93 -21.53 -0.57
C ALA A 252 5.86 -20.42 0.50
N ALA A 253 4.96 -20.54 1.48
CA ALA A 253 4.84 -19.57 2.57
C ALA A 253 6.15 -19.43 3.36
N ARG A 254 6.87 -20.52 3.61
CA ARG A 254 8.19 -20.47 4.26
C ARG A 254 9.24 -19.75 3.42
N ASP A 255 9.22 -19.91 2.10
CA ASP A 255 10.09 -19.12 1.21
C ASP A 255 9.77 -17.63 1.27
N LEU A 256 8.48 -17.28 1.37
CA LEU A 256 8.04 -15.89 1.56
C LEU A 256 8.58 -15.30 2.87
N CYS A 257 8.72 -16.08 3.93
CA CYS A 257 9.28 -15.61 5.20
C CYS A 257 10.79 -15.39 5.17
N ARG A 258 11.52 -16.08 4.27
CA ARG A 258 12.99 -16.00 4.17
C ARG A 258 13.49 -14.75 3.46
N HIS A 259 12.62 -14.13 2.68
CA HIS A 259 12.94 -12.96 1.89
C HIS A 259 12.06 -11.80 2.33
N ARG A 260 12.58 -10.58 2.25
CA ARG A 260 11.79 -9.40 2.56
C ARG A 260 10.64 -9.23 1.57
N ALA A 261 9.55 -8.64 2.04
CA ALA A 261 8.48 -8.19 1.17
C ALA A 261 8.88 -6.84 0.54
N PRO A 262 8.37 -6.51 -0.66
CA PRO A 262 8.51 -5.16 -1.18
C PRO A 262 7.85 -4.13 -0.25
N ASP A 263 8.52 -3.01 0.00
CA ASP A 263 8.04 -1.96 0.90
C ASP A 263 8.06 -0.57 0.26
N LEU A 264 7.24 0.32 0.82
CA LEU A 264 7.15 1.73 0.43
C LEU A 264 8.15 2.54 1.25
N ARG A 265 9.04 3.28 0.58
CA ARG A 265 10.01 4.18 1.22
C ARG A 265 9.93 5.58 0.63
N PHE A 266 10.21 6.56 1.46
CA PHE A 266 10.50 7.92 1.06
C PHE A 266 12.01 8.08 0.96
N ASP A 267 12.47 8.56 -0.19
CA ASP A 267 13.86 8.95 -0.40
C ASP A 267 13.97 10.45 -0.15
N ALA A 268 14.62 10.82 0.96
CA ALA A 268 14.79 12.22 1.34
C ALA A 268 15.76 12.99 0.45
N ILE A 269 16.73 12.31 -0.19
CA ILE A 269 17.72 12.94 -1.06
C ILE A 269 17.05 13.39 -2.35
N ASP A 270 16.25 12.52 -2.96
CA ASP A 270 15.58 12.80 -4.23
C ASP A 270 14.17 13.40 -4.06
N GLY A 271 13.62 13.40 -2.84
CA GLY A 271 12.25 13.86 -2.56
C GLY A 271 11.17 12.95 -3.16
N GLU A 272 11.46 11.64 -3.29
CA GLU A 272 10.62 10.69 -4.02
C GLU A 272 10.00 9.62 -3.14
N VAL A 273 8.82 9.14 -3.55
CA VAL A 273 8.21 7.94 -2.98
C VAL A 273 8.57 6.76 -3.85
N ARG A 274 9.21 5.74 -3.27
CA ARG A 274 9.75 4.57 -3.97
C ARG A 274 9.18 3.26 -3.43
N ILE A 275 9.07 2.28 -4.31
CA ILE A 275 8.88 0.88 -3.97
C ILE A 275 10.23 0.21 -4.03
N VAL A 276 10.65 -0.39 -2.93
CA VAL A 276 11.87 -1.18 -2.89
C VAL A 276 11.49 -2.63 -3.07
N VAL A 277 11.98 -3.24 -4.16
CA VAL A 277 11.95 -4.68 -4.38
C VAL A 277 13.25 -5.25 -3.81
N PRO A 278 13.21 -6.01 -2.70
CA PRO A 278 14.41 -6.45 -2.01
C PRO A 278 15.20 -7.49 -2.82
N ALA A 279 16.49 -7.62 -2.48
CA ALA A 279 17.38 -8.59 -3.10
C ALA A 279 16.90 -10.03 -2.89
N ARG A 280 17.22 -10.88 -3.87
CA ARG A 280 16.99 -12.33 -3.81
C ARG A 280 18.18 -13.09 -4.37
N ASP A 281 18.32 -14.35 -3.98
CA ASP A 281 19.39 -15.21 -4.48
C ASP A 281 19.27 -15.50 -6.00
N ASP A 282 18.10 -15.25 -6.58
CA ASP A 282 17.78 -15.51 -7.97
C ASP A 282 17.37 -14.25 -8.73
N ALA A 283 17.91 -14.10 -9.95
CA ALA A 283 17.50 -13.03 -10.85
C ALA A 283 16.08 -13.29 -11.35
N ALA A 284 15.26 -12.25 -11.41
CA ALA A 284 13.86 -12.35 -11.83
C ALA A 284 13.41 -11.11 -12.60
N VAL A 285 12.48 -11.29 -13.54
CA VAL A 285 11.79 -10.17 -14.17
C VAL A 285 10.47 -9.96 -13.46
N TRP A 286 10.23 -8.73 -13.00
CA TRP A 286 9.02 -8.29 -12.36
C TRP A 286 8.25 -7.37 -13.30
N ARG A 287 6.92 -7.44 -13.24
CA ARG A 287 6.03 -6.42 -13.78
C ARG A 287 5.44 -5.63 -12.62
N VAL A 288 5.62 -4.32 -12.62
CA VAL A 288 5.33 -3.44 -11.48
C VAL A 288 4.40 -2.32 -11.90
N TRP A 289 3.36 -2.04 -11.13
CA TRP A 289 2.39 -0.96 -11.40
C TRP A 289 2.68 0.27 -10.55
N THR A 290 3.62 1.11 -10.99
CA THR A 290 4.08 2.36 -10.34
C THR A 290 3.52 3.63 -10.96
N GLY A 291 2.85 3.53 -12.11
CA GLY A 291 2.38 4.66 -12.91
C GLY A 291 1.13 4.36 -13.73
N ASP A 292 0.94 5.15 -14.79
CA ASP A 292 -0.16 4.98 -15.75
C ASP A 292 -0.06 3.70 -16.58
N ALA A 293 1.12 3.08 -16.64
CA ALA A 293 1.40 1.82 -17.31
C ALA A 293 2.29 0.93 -16.41
N PRO A 294 2.16 -0.40 -16.50
CA PRO A 294 3.09 -1.31 -15.83
C PRO A 294 4.49 -1.23 -16.43
N GLU A 295 5.49 -1.32 -15.55
CA GLU A 295 6.92 -1.36 -15.89
C GLU A 295 7.43 -2.79 -15.80
N GLU A 296 8.19 -3.26 -16.80
CA GLU A 296 8.91 -4.52 -16.70
C GLU A 296 10.34 -4.25 -16.24
N LEU A 297 10.70 -4.84 -15.10
CA LEU A 297 11.95 -4.63 -14.41
C LEU A 297 12.70 -5.95 -14.25
N ALA A 298 13.92 -6.02 -14.77
CA ALA A 298 14.84 -7.09 -14.42
C ALA A 298 15.50 -6.77 -13.07
N VAL A 299 15.33 -7.65 -12.09
CA VAL A 299 15.99 -7.59 -10.79
C VAL A 299 17.12 -8.64 -10.79
N PRO A 300 18.39 -8.23 -10.75
CA PRO A 300 19.52 -9.14 -10.66
C PRO A 300 19.51 -9.96 -9.36
N ALA A 301 20.26 -11.06 -9.37
CA ALA A 301 20.47 -11.84 -8.16
C ALA A 301 21.36 -11.05 -7.18
N GLY A 302 20.95 -10.96 -5.93
CA GLY A 302 21.70 -10.33 -4.84
C GLY A 302 21.50 -8.82 -4.71
N GLU A 303 20.64 -8.20 -5.53
CA GLU A 303 20.49 -6.75 -5.60
C GLU A 303 19.01 -6.35 -5.49
N ALA A 304 18.73 -5.36 -4.64
CA ALA A 304 17.42 -4.71 -4.56
C ALA A 304 17.31 -3.62 -5.63
N ILE A 305 16.07 -3.32 -6.02
CA ILE A 305 15.77 -2.21 -6.92
C ILE A 305 14.70 -1.32 -6.30
N ALA A 306 14.94 -0.01 -6.34
CA ALA A 306 13.97 1.00 -5.96
C ALA A 306 13.34 1.62 -7.22
N LEU A 307 12.01 1.69 -7.26
CA LEU A 307 11.24 2.30 -8.34
C LEU A 307 10.38 3.44 -7.79
N PRO A 308 10.48 4.68 -8.31
CA PRO A 308 9.59 5.74 -7.87
C PRO A 308 8.16 5.52 -8.35
N ILE A 309 7.26 6.14 -7.62
CA ILE A 309 5.83 6.16 -7.90
C ILE A 309 5.50 7.56 -8.40
N GLY A 310 5.30 7.71 -9.70
CA GLY A 310 5.07 9.01 -10.34
C GLY A 310 3.63 9.53 -10.25
N VAL A 311 2.67 8.69 -9.88
CA VAL A 311 1.25 9.06 -9.77
C VAL A 311 0.62 8.49 -8.51
N ALA A 312 -0.40 9.18 -7.97
CA ALA A 312 -1.14 8.68 -6.82
C ALA A 312 -1.89 7.39 -7.18
N VAL A 313 -1.39 6.24 -6.70
CA VAL A 313 -2.06 4.93 -6.82
C VAL A 313 -2.47 4.43 -5.44
N ARG A 314 -3.58 3.70 -5.35
CA ARG A 314 -4.06 3.16 -4.05
C ARG A 314 -3.15 2.07 -3.50
N GLU A 315 -2.63 1.26 -4.40
CA GLU A 315 -1.68 0.18 -4.16
C GLU A 315 -0.86 0.00 -5.43
N SER A 316 0.37 -0.47 -5.27
CA SER A 316 1.18 -0.94 -6.38
C SER A 316 1.25 -2.46 -6.32
N VAL A 317 1.13 -3.09 -7.47
CA VAL A 317 1.17 -4.54 -7.58
C VAL A 317 2.44 -4.92 -8.33
N LEU A 318 3.04 -6.02 -7.94
CA LEU A 318 4.23 -6.58 -8.53
C LEU A 318 3.95 -8.03 -8.88
N ILE A 319 4.23 -8.43 -10.11
CA ILE A 319 4.09 -9.80 -10.59
C ILE A 319 5.44 -10.29 -11.07
N ARG A 320 5.94 -11.36 -10.45
CA ARG A 320 7.16 -12.03 -10.91
C ARG A 320 6.82 -12.91 -12.12
N LEU A 321 7.41 -12.64 -13.28
CA LEU A 321 6.96 -13.18 -14.57
C LEU A 321 7.24 -14.67 -14.77
N ASP A 322 8.26 -15.21 -14.12
CA ASP A 322 8.65 -16.62 -14.22
C ASP A 322 7.80 -17.55 -13.34
N THR A 323 7.31 -17.06 -12.21
CA THR A 323 6.57 -17.83 -11.19
C THR A 323 5.10 -17.43 -11.10
N GLY A 324 4.72 -16.27 -11.63
CA GLY A 324 3.39 -15.68 -11.49
C GLY A 324 3.08 -15.16 -10.08
N VAL A 325 4.06 -15.17 -9.16
CA VAL A 325 3.88 -14.70 -7.78
C VAL A 325 3.51 -13.22 -7.79
N ARG A 326 2.41 -12.89 -7.11
CA ARG A 326 1.89 -11.53 -7.01
C ARG A 326 2.15 -10.95 -5.62
N ARG A 327 2.59 -9.70 -5.56
CA ARG A 327 2.74 -8.90 -4.34
C ARG A 327 1.97 -7.60 -4.50
N SER A 328 1.35 -7.11 -3.44
CA SER A 328 0.74 -5.78 -3.41
C SER A 328 1.34 -4.97 -2.27
N VAL A 329 1.74 -3.75 -2.57
CA VAL A 329 2.19 -2.74 -1.63
C VAL A 329 1.06 -1.70 -1.52
N PRO A 330 0.29 -1.66 -0.42
CA PRO A 330 -0.71 -0.63 -0.24
C PRO A 330 -0.04 0.73 -0.05
N LEU A 331 -0.55 1.78 -0.69
CA LEU A 331 -0.04 3.15 -0.51
C LEU A 331 -0.96 3.94 0.43
N PHE A 332 -2.25 4.05 0.09
CA PHE A 332 -3.26 4.74 0.91
C PHE A 332 -4.69 4.22 0.66
N ASP A 333 -5.58 4.47 1.62
CA ASP A 333 -7.02 4.24 1.48
C ASP A 333 -7.68 5.50 0.88
N PRO A 334 -8.52 5.43 -0.17
CA PRO A 334 -9.20 6.61 -0.71
C PRO A 334 -10.08 7.37 0.28
N ALA A 335 -10.58 6.70 1.32
CA ALA A 335 -11.34 7.35 2.40
C ALA A 335 -10.42 8.02 3.45
N ASP A 336 -9.13 7.70 3.43
CA ASP A 336 -8.10 8.24 4.30
C ASP A 336 -6.77 8.43 3.53
N PRO A 337 -6.75 9.32 2.51
CA PRO A 337 -5.62 9.45 1.58
C PRO A 337 -4.45 10.21 2.23
N ILE A 338 -3.70 9.52 3.09
CA ILE A 338 -2.52 10.06 3.76
C ILE A 338 -1.49 8.95 3.95
N ILE A 339 -0.23 9.27 3.69
CA ILE A 339 0.93 8.44 4.00
C ILE A 339 1.78 9.21 5.01
N VAL A 340 2.23 8.52 6.06
CA VAL A 340 3.10 9.10 7.09
C VAL A 340 4.43 8.37 7.03
N PHE A 341 5.54 9.09 6.99
CA PHE A 341 6.88 8.53 6.95
C PHE A 341 7.59 8.74 8.29
N ALA A 342 8.35 7.74 8.72
CA ALA A 342 9.31 7.85 9.81
C ALA A 342 10.60 8.51 9.30
N ASP A 343 11.48 8.87 10.23
CA ASP A 343 12.75 9.52 9.93
C ASP A 343 13.69 8.63 9.09
N ASP A 344 13.53 7.31 9.14
CA ASP A 344 14.25 6.35 8.28
C ASP A 344 13.64 6.20 6.87
N GLY A 345 12.65 7.04 6.53
CA GLY A 345 11.93 7.01 5.26
C GLY A 345 10.87 5.92 5.14
N ARG A 346 10.74 5.00 6.11
CA ARG A 346 9.72 3.93 6.04
C ARG A 346 8.33 4.47 6.33
N ARG A 347 7.32 3.87 5.71
CA ARG A 347 5.92 4.17 6.02
C ARG A 347 5.57 3.74 7.45
N ILE A 348 5.04 4.66 8.25
CA ILE A 348 4.41 4.34 9.54
C ILE A 348 2.98 3.84 9.28
N SER A 349 2.66 2.64 9.77
CA SER A 349 1.30 2.15 9.66
C SER A 349 0.34 2.94 10.55
N ARG A 350 -0.93 2.98 10.12
CA ARG A 350 -2.04 3.50 10.94
C ARG A 350 -2.21 2.82 12.30
N PHE A 351 -1.67 1.61 12.48
CA PHE A 351 -1.76 0.86 13.74
C PHE A 351 -0.64 1.22 14.71
N GLU A 352 0.41 1.85 14.23
CA GLU A 352 1.50 2.32 15.06
C GLU A 352 1.17 3.73 15.56
N SER A 353 1.57 4.02 16.80
CA SER A 353 1.47 5.37 17.33
C SER A 353 2.54 6.25 16.68
N LEU A 354 2.13 7.46 16.28
CA LEU A 354 3.00 8.47 15.71
C LEU A 354 3.88 9.11 16.80
N PRO A 355 5.13 9.51 16.50
CA PRO A 355 5.96 10.23 17.44
C PRO A 355 5.34 11.59 17.81
N ALA A 356 5.67 12.09 18.99
CA ALA A 356 5.17 13.34 19.53
C ALA A 356 6.04 14.55 19.09
N GLY A 357 6.39 14.61 17.80
CA GLY A 357 7.29 15.60 17.21
C GLY A 357 6.95 15.88 15.75
N GLU A 358 7.94 16.33 14.97
CA GLU A 358 7.75 16.52 13.54
C GLU A 358 7.65 15.17 12.82
N VAL A 359 6.72 15.07 11.88
CA VAL A 359 6.63 13.93 10.95
C VAL A 359 6.39 14.43 9.54
N LEU A 360 6.91 13.68 8.56
CA LEU A 360 6.64 13.93 7.16
C LEU A 360 5.37 13.21 6.73
N VAL A 361 4.44 13.95 6.10
CA VAL A 361 3.20 13.40 5.56
C VAL A 361 3.03 13.73 4.08
N LEU A 362 2.55 12.75 3.32
CA LEU A 362 2.13 12.92 1.94
C LEU A 362 0.60 12.86 1.87
N MET A 363 -0.03 13.93 1.38
CA MET A 363 -1.49 14.06 1.37
C MET A 363 -2.00 14.92 0.20
N PRO A 364 -3.29 14.78 -0.20
CA PRO A 364 -3.94 15.67 -1.15
C PRO A 364 -3.89 17.12 -0.66
N ARG A 365 -3.59 18.06 -1.56
CA ARG A 365 -3.50 19.48 -1.20
C ARG A 365 -4.82 20.09 -0.70
N ASP A 366 -5.95 19.48 -1.09
CA ASP A 366 -7.31 19.88 -0.69
C ASP A 366 -7.75 19.29 0.66
N ALA A 367 -6.87 18.57 1.35
CA ALA A 367 -7.11 18.02 2.67
C ALA A 367 -6.47 18.85 3.80
N ASP A 368 -7.09 18.78 4.97
CA ASP A 368 -6.64 19.39 6.23
C ASP A 368 -6.28 18.31 7.25
N LEU A 369 -5.41 18.64 8.20
CA LEU A 369 -5.10 17.79 9.37
C LEU A 369 -5.66 18.41 10.65
N VAL A 370 -6.34 17.57 11.43
CA VAL A 370 -6.94 17.97 12.70
C VAL A 370 -6.65 16.95 13.79
N SER A 371 -6.65 17.44 15.02
CA SER A 371 -6.63 16.67 16.25
C SER A 371 -7.96 16.85 16.98
N GLY A 372 -8.56 15.77 17.45
CA GLY A 372 -9.88 15.81 18.07
C GLY A 372 -10.95 16.23 17.08
N THR A 373 -11.94 16.96 17.61
CA THR A 373 -13.07 17.40 16.78
C THR A 373 -12.69 18.47 15.75
N ARG A 374 -11.75 19.40 16.06
CA ARG A 374 -11.40 20.54 15.19
C ARG A 374 -10.04 21.23 15.43
N ARG A 375 -9.16 20.77 16.35
CA ARG A 375 -7.90 21.50 16.62
C ARG A 375 -6.98 21.32 15.41
N LYS A 376 -6.61 22.40 14.71
CA LYS A 376 -5.66 22.30 13.58
C LYS A 376 -4.29 21.84 14.06
N ILE A 377 -3.64 21.05 13.23
CA ILE A 377 -2.24 20.65 13.41
C ILE A 377 -1.38 21.61 12.57
N ALA A 378 -0.24 22.03 13.12
CA ALA A 378 0.64 22.97 12.46
C ALA A 378 1.42 22.28 11.33
N VAL A 379 1.51 22.93 10.18
CA VAL A 379 2.38 22.54 9.07
C VAL A 379 3.61 23.45 9.15
N THR A 380 4.79 22.88 9.36
CA THR A 380 6.05 23.62 9.51
C THR A 380 6.74 23.83 8.17
N ASP A 381 6.61 22.88 7.25
CA ASP A 381 7.13 23.00 5.89
C ASP A 381 6.20 22.35 4.84
N THR A 382 6.29 22.78 3.58
CA THR A 382 5.51 22.23 2.47
C THR A 382 6.31 22.25 1.17
N VAL A 383 6.45 21.06 0.57
CA VAL A 383 7.19 20.84 -0.68
C VAL A 383 6.25 20.19 -1.70
N PRO A 384 6.35 20.51 -3.00
CA PRO A 384 5.60 19.79 -4.03
C PRO A 384 5.87 18.28 -3.95
N ALA A 385 4.80 17.48 -3.95
CA ALA A 385 4.92 16.03 -4.02
C ALA A 385 5.19 15.55 -5.47
N PRO A 386 5.67 14.31 -5.66
CA PRO A 386 5.78 13.72 -6.99
C PRO A 386 4.41 13.47 -7.65
N TRP A 387 3.29 13.55 -6.92
CA TRP A 387 1.96 13.26 -7.47
C TRP A 387 1.15 14.53 -7.72
N GLU A 388 0.53 14.62 -8.91
CA GLU A 388 -0.32 15.76 -9.28
C GLU A 388 -1.44 15.99 -8.25
N GLY A 389 -1.50 17.20 -7.68
CA GLY A 389 -2.50 17.57 -6.68
C GLY A 389 -2.20 17.15 -5.23
N TRP A 390 -1.05 16.52 -4.98
CA TRP A 390 -0.58 16.16 -3.65
C TRP A 390 0.57 17.06 -3.18
N GLU A 391 0.80 17.07 -1.87
CA GLU A 391 1.88 17.83 -1.23
C GLU A 391 2.57 16.98 -0.16
N LEU A 392 3.88 17.15 -0.04
CA LEU A 392 4.66 16.71 1.11
C LEU A 392 4.63 17.83 2.15
N ARG A 393 4.24 17.50 3.38
CA ARG A 393 4.12 18.46 4.49
C ARG A 393 4.85 17.92 5.71
N THR A 394 5.69 18.73 6.32
CA THR A 394 6.23 18.45 7.66
C THR A 394 5.25 19.00 8.68
N VAL A 395 4.80 18.17 9.62
CA VAL A 395 3.76 18.53 10.59
C VAL A 395 4.23 18.28 12.00
N ASP A 396 4.02 19.26 12.88
CA ASP A 396 4.37 19.16 14.29
C ASP A 396 3.20 18.56 15.10
N LEU A 397 3.43 17.37 15.65
CA LEU A 397 2.47 16.62 16.44
C LEU A 397 2.59 16.89 17.94
N ALA A 398 3.53 17.72 18.38
CA ALA A 398 3.74 18.02 19.80
C ALA A 398 2.48 18.60 20.47
N GLY A 399 2.11 18.05 21.63
CA GLY A 399 0.93 18.49 22.39
C GLY A 399 -0.41 18.10 21.77
N HIS A 400 -0.42 17.17 20.82
CA HIS A 400 -1.60 16.51 20.26
C HIS A 400 -1.65 15.03 20.68
N THR A 401 -2.85 14.46 20.76
CA THR A 401 -3.05 13.04 21.15
C THR A 401 -3.47 12.16 19.97
N GLU A 402 -3.90 12.80 18.89
CA GLU A 402 -4.39 12.13 17.70
C GLU A 402 -4.24 13.01 16.45
N LEU A 403 -4.08 12.35 15.30
CA LEU A 403 -4.02 12.91 13.95
C LEU A 403 -5.16 12.32 13.12
N THR A 404 -5.99 13.18 12.54
CA THR A 404 -7.06 12.79 11.63
C THR A 404 -7.01 13.68 10.38
N LEU A 405 -6.97 13.05 9.22
CA LEU A 405 -7.14 13.71 7.93
C LEU A 405 -8.60 14.11 7.74
N LYS A 406 -8.86 15.30 7.21
CA LYS A 406 -10.20 15.74 6.83
C LYS A 406 -10.20 16.24 5.39
N ARG A 407 -11.08 15.65 4.58
CA ARG A 407 -11.28 16.01 3.17
C ARG A 407 -12.77 15.98 2.85
N ASP A 408 -13.26 16.99 2.14
CA ASP A 408 -14.68 17.06 1.74
C ASP A 408 -15.70 16.93 2.89
N GLY A 409 -15.35 17.47 4.06
CA GLY A 409 -16.19 17.38 5.26
C GLY A 409 -16.25 15.98 5.89
N ARG A 410 -15.61 14.97 5.30
CA ARG A 410 -15.43 13.64 5.86
C ARG A 410 -14.10 13.58 6.62
N ALA A 411 -14.14 12.95 7.78
CA ALA A 411 -12.94 12.61 8.53
C ALA A 411 -12.47 11.23 8.07
N GLY A 412 -11.17 11.12 7.80
CA GLY A 412 -10.48 9.86 7.58
C GLY A 412 -10.29 9.11 8.90
N ARG A 413 -9.26 8.28 8.97
CA ARG A 413 -8.99 7.47 10.15
C ARG A 413 -8.13 8.23 11.14
N THR A 414 -8.47 8.06 12.41
CA THR A 414 -7.73 8.66 13.52
C THR A 414 -6.51 7.80 13.85
N ARG A 415 -5.33 8.40 13.77
CA ARG A 415 -4.05 7.84 14.22
C ARG A 415 -3.73 8.38 15.60
N ARG A 416 -3.17 7.56 16.47
CA ARG A 416 -2.77 7.99 17.81
C ARG A 416 -1.40 8.64 17.74
N ILE A 417 -1.21 9.67 18.56
CA ILE A 417 0.08 10.32 18.76
C ILE A 417 0.56 9.93 20.16
N LEU A 418 1.83 9.56 20.27
CA LEU A 418 2.46 9.26 21.54
C LEU A 418 2.43 10.50 22.47
N PRO A 419 2.47 10.31 23.79
CA PRO A 419 2.77 11.39 24.70
C PRO A 419 4.13 12.01 24.38
N VAL A 420 4.32 13.30 24.70
CA VAL A 420 5.63 13.97 24.60
C VAL A 420 6.69 13.26 25.46
N GLU A 421 6.25 12.60 26.55
CA GLU A 421 7.10 11.75 27.38
C GLU A 421 7.27 10.34 26.75
N SER A 422 7.80 10.27 25.53
CA SER A 422 8.17 9.02 24.84
C SER A 422 9.55 9.12 24.19
N PRO A 423 10.33 8.03 24.11
CA PRO A 423 11.64 8.05 23.48
C PRO A 423 11.52 8.29 21.98
N ALA A 424 12.45 9.07 21.43
CA ALA A 424 12.60 9.32 20.00
C ALA A 424 13.99 8.85 19.52
N TYR A 425 14.11 8.62 18.22
CA TYR A 425 15.40 8.27 17.60
C TYR A 425 15.90 9.45 16.78
N ALA A 426 17.13 9.86 17.02
CA ALA A 426 17.81 10.85 16.19
C ALA A 426 18.75 10.12 15.23
N LEU A 427 18.34 10.01 13.97
CA LEU A 427 19.13 9.43 12.90
C LEU A 427 20.08 10.49 12.30
N PRO A 428 21.34 10.14 12.01
CA PRO A 428 22.21 11.00 11.19
C PRO A 428 21.79 10.95 9.72
N GLU A 429 22.43 11.76 8.87
CA GLU A 429 22.21 11.70 7.43
C GLU A 429 22.72 10.37 6.84
N PRO A 430 21.95 9.69 5.98
CA PRO A 430 22.43 8.49 5.29
C PRO A 430 23.51 8.86 4.27
N ILE A 431 24.47 7.95 4.04
CA ILE A 431 25.53 8.16 3.06
C ILE A 431 24.91 8.10 1.64
N ALA A 432 24.98 9.20 0.91
CA ALA A 432 24.43 9.30 -0.44
C ALA A 432 25.02 8.23 -1.38
N GLY A 433 24.16 7.58 -2.18
CA GLY A 433 24.59 6.56 -3.14
C GLY A 433 25.09 5.25 -2.53
N VAL A 434 24.90 5.02 -1.21
CA VAL A 434 25.36 3.80 -0.51
C VAL A 434 24.19 3.10 0.15
N THR A 435 23.95 1.85 -0.25
CA THR A 435 22.92 0.99 0.35
C THR A 435 23.43 -0.41 0.66
N THR A 436 22.68 -1.17 1.44
CA THR A 436 22.85 -2.64 1.46
C THR A 436 22.36 -3.26 0.16
N ALA A 437 22.63 -4.55 -0.02
CA ALA A 437 21.99 -5.37 -1.05
C ALA A 437 20.45 -5.28 -1.02
N ASP A 438 19.84 -5.17 0.16
CA ASP A 438 18.38 -5.01 0.35
C ASP A 438 17.86 -3.56 0.12
N GLY A 439 18.74 -2.65 -0.31
CA GLY A 439 18.41 -1.25 -0.54
C GLY A 439 18.20 -0.44 0.74
N ASP A 440 18.68 -0.92 1.90
CA ASP A 440 18.61 -0.13 3.14
C ASP A 440 19.68 0.95 3.16
N PRO A 441 19.35 2.16 3.65
CA PRO A 441 20.33 3.23 3.82
C PRO A 441 21.40 2.83 4.85
N VAL A 442 22.62 3.29 4.59
CA VAL A 442 23.79 3.02 5.44
C VAL A 442 24.22 4.34 6.07
N TYR A 443 24.48 4.30 7.37
CA TYR A 443 24.88 5.47 8.15
C TYR A 443 26.33 5.35 8.59
N GLY A 444 27.10 6.43 8.40
CA GLY A 444 28.49 6.55 8.84
C GLY A 444 28.63 6.94 10.32
N GLU A 445 27.57 7.44 10.93
CA GLU A 445 27.53 7.87 12.32
C GLU A 445 26.52 7.06 13.15
N ARG A 446 26.73 6.98 14.47
CA ARG A 446 25.81 6.28 15.38
C ARG A 446 24.52 7.10 15.56
N PRO A 447 23.33 6.46 15.49
CA PRO A 447 22.09 7.13 15.89
C PRO A 447 22.04 7.30 17.40
N LEU A 448 21.32 8.31 17.86
CA LEU A 448 21.07 8.55 19.28
C LEU A 448 19.63 8.20 19.66
N VAL A 449 19.42 7.91 20.93
CA VAL A 449 18.09 7.74 21.53
C VAL A 449 17.81 8.95 22.42
N ASP A 450 16.88 9.80 22.00
CA ASP A 450 16.45 10.95 22.78
C ASP A 450 15.41 10.52 23.80
N LEU A 451 15.81 10.51 25.07
CA LEU A 451 14.95 10.21 26.21
C LEU A 451 14.25 11.49 26.66
N PRO A 452 12.93 11.48 26.81
CA PRO A 452 12.16 12.68 27.13
C PRO A 452 12.46 13.20 28.53
N ALA A 453 12.28 14.50 28.71
CA ALA A 453 12.31 15.12 30.03
C ALA A 453 11.18 14.54 30.92
N HIS A 454 11.49 14.28 32.18
CA HIS A 454 10.55 13.82 33.20
C HIS A 454 10.30 14.94 34.22
N ASP A 455 9.05 15.41 34.29
CA ASP A 455 8.64 16.53 35.17
C ASP A 455 8.35 16.09 36.63
N GLY A 456 8.59 14.82 36.97
CA GLY A 456 8.40 14.28 38.32
C GLY A 456 9.52 14.65 39.30
N ASP A 457 9.24 14.55 40.61
CA ASP A 457 10.25 14.71 41.66
C ASP A 457 11.21 13.50 41.75
N ASP A 458 10.92 12.42 41.02
CA ASP A 458 11.68 11.19 40.90
C ASP A 458 12.42 11.08 39.55
N THR A 459 13.37 10.15 39.45
CA THR A 459 14.09 9.87 38.20
C THR A 459 13.37 8.76 37.46
N LYS A 460 12.89 9.02 36.24
CA LYS A 460 12.33 7.97 35.38
C LYS A 460 13.46 7.20 34.70
N GLU A 461 13.45 5.88 34.85
CA GLU A 461 14.39 5.00 34.13
C GLU A 461 13.76 4.51 32.82
N TRP A 462 14.55 4.59 31.74
CA TRP A 462 14.24 4.07 30.41
C TRP A 462 15.20 2.94 30.09
N ARG A 463 14.70 1.86 29.51
CA ARG A 463 15.55 0.74 29.10
C ARG A 463 15.92 0.89 27.63
N VAL A 464 17.21 0.98 27.34
CA VAL A 464 17.75 1.04 25.97
C VAL A 464 18.52 -0.24 25.72
N ARG A 465 18.18 -0.93 24.62
CA ARG A 465 18.75 -2.22 24.26
C ARG A 465 19.18 -2.25 22.80
N VAL A 466 20.26 -2.96 22.52
CA VAL A 466 20.80 -3.13 21.15
C VAL A 466 21.19 -4.58 20.91
N ARG A 467 20.88 -5.10 19.73
CA ARG A 467 21.39 -6.38 19.23
C ARG A 467 21.66 -6.33 17.74
N ARG A 468 22.41 -7.31 17.22
CA ARG A 468 22.45 -7.53 15.77
C ARG A 468 21.08 -8.03 15.30
N ALA A 469 20.63 -7.54 14.15
CA ALA A 469 19.33 -7.93 13.62
C ALA A 469 19.31 -9.44 13.31
N GLY A 470 18.32 -10.15 13.85
CA GLY A 470 18.18 -11.60 13.71
C GLY A 470 18.81 -12.41 14.85
N ASP A 471 19.67 -11.79 15.67
CA ASP A 471 20.27 -12.45 16.82
C ASP A 471 19.30 -12.54 18.01
N LEU A 472 19.51 -13.56 18.84
CA LEU A 472 18.69 -13.80 20.03
C LEU A 472 19.09 -12.87 21.19
N ASP A 473 20.40 -12.67 21.38
CA ASP A 473 20.98 -12.02 22.55
C ASP A 473 21.13 -10.51 22.37
N TRP A 474 20.85 -9.75 23.43
CA TRP A 474 21.10 -8.31 23.49
C TRP A 474 22.58 -8.05 23.76
N LEU A 475 23.24 -7.30 22.87
CA LEU A 475 24.60 -6.81 23.04
C LEU A 475 24.68 -5.77 24.17
N ILE A 476 23.72 -4.85 24.17
CA ILE A 476 23.54 -3.82 25.20
C ILE A 476 22.13 -3.95 25.77
N ASP A 477 22.02 -3.86 27.08
CA ASP A 477 20.76 -3.78 27.81
C ASP A 477 21.00 -2.95 29.06
N TYR A 478 20.73 -1.64 28.96
CA TYR A 478 21.11 -0.68 29.99
C TYR A 478 19.94 0.24 30.38
N PRO A 479 19.71 0.44 31.69
CA PRO A 479 18.76 1.44 32.18
C PRO A 479 19.40 2.84 32.17
N TRP A 480 18.72 3.79 31.54
CA TRP A 480 19.08 5.19 31.46
C TRP A 480 18.14 6.05 32.28
N ALA A 481 18.69 6.92 33.12
CA ALA A 481 17.93 7.89 33.88
C ALA A 481 17.58 9.12 33.01
N ALA A 482 16.29 9.43 32.89
CA ALA A 482 15.83 10.71 32.39
C ALA A 482 15.72 11.73 33.54
N ALA A 483 16.20 12.94 33.28
CA ALA A 483 16.11 14.09 34.19
C ALA A 483 15.01 15.07 33.74
N ASP A 484 15.02 16.30 34.24
CA ASP A 484 14.10 17.39 33.87
C ASP A 484 14.43 18.04 32.50
N TYR A 485 15.25 17.39 31.68
CA TYR A 485 15.62 17.78 30.32
C TYR A 485 15.76 16.55 29.42
N VAL A 486 15.74 16.75 28.10
CA VAL A 486 15.94 15.66 27.12
C VAL A 486 17.36 15.12 27.22
N THR A 487 17.50 13.82 27.46
CA THR A 487 18.79 13.13 27.54
C THR A 487 19.01 12.32 26.27
N SER A 488 20.00 12.70 25.45
CA SER A 488 20.42 11.91 24.29
C SER A 488 21.39 10.80 24.74
N ALA A 489 20.97 9.55 24.61
CA ALA A 489 21.76 8.37 24.93
C ALA A 489 22.40 7.79 23.65
N ASP A 490 23.69 7.44 23.70
CA ASP A 490 24.30 6.56 22.70
C ASP A 490 23.86 5.12 23.01
N PRO A 491 23.03 4.48 22.17
CA PRO A 491 22.54 3.13 22.42
C PRO A 491 23.66 2.07 22.35
N PHE A 492 24.81 2.42 21.76
CA PHE A 492 25.98 1.55 21.65
C PHE A 492 27.10 1.88 22.65
N ASP A 493 26.81 2.70 23.66
CA ASP A 493 27.79 3.04 24.70
C ASP A 493 28.37 1.76 25.34
N GLY A 494 29.70 1.74 25.47
CA GLY A 494 30.46 0.57 25.90
C GLY A 494 30.99 -0.34 24.79
N LEU A 495 30.64 -0.11 23.52
CA LEU A 495 31.26 -0.79 22.36
C LEU A 495 32.40 0.07 21.77
N GLU A 496 33.62 -0.46 21.80
CA GLU A 496 34.86 0.27 21.44
C GLU A 496 35.31 0.13 19.97
N GLU A 497 34.87 -0.91 19.25
CA GLU A 497 35.21 -1.10 17.83
C GLU A 497 34.21 -0.38 16.91
N PRO A 498 34.63 0.07 15.71
CA PRO A 498 33.69 0.61 14.73
C PRO A 498 32.58 -0.39 14.43
N LEU A 499 31.33 0.07 14.55
CA LEU A 499 30.17 -0.78 14.40
C LEU A 499 29.86 -0.98 12.92
N VAL A 500 30.00 -2.23 12.48
CA VAL A 500 29.67 -2.66 11.12
C VAL A 500 28.55 -3.70 11.17
N GLY A 501 27.50 -3.45 10.39
CA GLY A 501 26.41 -4.38 10.17
C GLY A 501 25.04 -3.82 10.51
N ARG A 502 24.08 -4.73 10.67
CA ARG A 502 22.67 -4.41 10.88
C ARG A 502 22.30 -4.55 12.36
N PHE A 503 21.76 -3.49 12.94
CA PHE A 503 21.43 -3.42 14.37
C PHE A 503 19.96 -3.09 14.60
N GLU A 504 19.40 -3.70 15.63
CA GLU A 504 18.07 -3.40 16.16
C GLU A 504 18.24 -2.69 17.51
N ILE A 505 17.68 -1.48 17.59
CA ILE A 505 17.69 -0.64 18.78
C ILE A 505 16.28 -0.61 19.35
N ALA A 506 16.13 -0.92 20.63
CA ALA A 506 14.85 -0.91 21.35
C ALA A 506 14.91 0.06 22.53
N ALA A 507 13.92 0.95 22.64
CA ALA A 507 13.84 1.94 23.72
C ALA A 507 12.41 2.00 24.29
N GLY A 508 12.27 1.84 25.61
CA GLY A 508 10.97 1.90 26.27
C GLY A 508 11.05 1.78 27.79
N ASP A 509 9.91 1.95 28.46
CA ASP A 509 9.77 1.84 29.92
C ASP A 509 9.06 0.55 30.37
N SER A 510 8.59 -0.25 29.42
CA SER A 510 7.76 -1.44 29.65
C SER A 510 7.94 -2.49 28.55
N TYR A 511 7.61 -3.75 28.84
CA TYR A 511 7.73 -4.85 27.89
C TYR A 511 6.74 -4.74 26.74
N GLY A 512 7.21 -4.90 25.49
CA GLY A 512 6.36 -4.97 24.30
C GLY A 512 5.73 -3.65 23.87
N LEU A 513 5.99 -2.55 24.59
CA LEU A 513 5.69 -1.17 24.21
C LEU A 513 6.95 -0.40 23.83
N ASP A 514 8.10 -1.08 23.79
CA ASP A 514 9.36 -0.53 23.33
C ASP A 514 9.25 -0.10 21.86
N ARG A 515 9.66 1.14 21.60
CA ARG A 515 9.94 1.60 20.25
C ARG A 515 11.13 0.81 19.74
N ARG A 516 11.12 0.50 18.44
CA ARG A 516 12.25 -0.13 17.76
C ARG A 516 12.62 0.61 16.50
N LEU A 517 13.91 0.59 16.22
CA LEU A 517 14.54 1.12 15.03
C LEU A 517 15.55 0.08 14.52
N THR A 518 15.52 -0.21 13.22
CA THR A 518 16.55 -1.03 12.57
C THR A 518 17.43 -0.14 11.70
N VAL A 519 18.72 -0.09 12.00
CA VAL A 519 19.73 0.69 11.26
C VAL A 519 20.81 -0.22 10.68
N VAL A 520 21.44 0.24 9.60
CA VAL A 520 22.66 -0.36 9.06
C VAL A 520 23.79 0.63 9.27
N LEU A 521 24.81 0.22 10.01
CA LEU A 521 25.95 1.05 10.36
C LEU A 521 27.21 0.57 9.64
N ALA A 522 27.96 1.54 9.13
CA ALA A 522 29.36 1.41 8.76
C ALA A 522 30.10 2.58 9.43
N GLU A 523 30.28 2.49 10.74
CA GLU A 523 30.77 3.61 11.57
C GLU A 523 32.13 4.13 11.06
N GLY A 524 32.18 5.43 10.76
CA GLY A 524 33.36 6.11 10.23
C GLY A 524 33.56 5.99 8.72
N LEU A 525 32.56 5.53 7.96
CA LEU A 525 32.57 5.54 6.50
C LEU A 525 32.03 6.86 5.94
N GLU A 526 32.78 7.48 5.04
CA GLU A 526 32.33 8.59 4.19
C GLU A 526 32.51 8.22 2.72
N VAL A 527 31.57 8.63 1.86
CA VAL A 527 31.65 8.40 0.41
C VAL A 527 31.33 9.68 -0.34
N THR A 528 32.14 10.01 -1.35
CA THR A 528 31.91 11.14 -2.25
C THR A 528 31.94 10.69 -3.71
N HIS A 529 31.17 11.36 -4.57
CA HIS A 529 31.04 11.02 -5.99
C HIS A 529 31.47 12.21 -6.86
N ASP A 530 32.29 11.96 -7.89
CA ASP A 530 32.67 12.94 -8.91
C ASP A 530 32.46 12.38 -10.32
N PRO A 531 31.57 12.96 -11.15
CA PRO A 531 30.65 14.06 -10.83
C PRO A 531 29.57 13.64 -9.82
N VAL A 532 28.96 14.63 -9.16
CA VAL A 532 27.88 14.42 -8.17
C VAL A 532 26.70 13.66 -8.77
N VAL A 533 26.33 13.99 -10.01
CA VAL A 533 25.29 13.28 -10.79
C VAL A 533 25.85 12.94 -12.16
N ARG A 534 25.72 11.67 -12.57
CA ARG A 534 26.16 11.20 -13.88
C ARG A 534 25.07 11.39 -14.92
N LEU A 535 25.36 12.19 -15.93
CA LEU A 535 24.42 12.50 -17.02
C LEU A 535 24.64 11.57 -18.23
N PRO A 536 23.59 11.29 -19.04
CA PRO A 536 23.71 10.43 -20.20
C PRO A 536 24.48 11.13 -21.33
N GLN A 537 25.27 10.34 -22.06
CA GLN A 537 26.12 10.72 -23.18
C GLN A 537 25.98 9.69 -24.31
N ALA A 538 26.67 9.93 -25.42
CA ALA A 538 26.59 9.10 -26.63
C ALA A 538 26.95 7.61 -26.40
N ASP A 539 27.85 7.32 -25.45
CA ASP A 539 28.38 5.99 -25.15
C ASP A 539 27.82 5.37 -23.84
N GLY A 540 26.88 6.05 -23.17
CA GLY A 540 26.32 5.65 -21.86
C GLY A 540 26.35 6.81 -20.87
N LEU A 541 26.44 6.53 -19.57
CA LEU A 541 26.61 7.58 -18.56
C LEU A 541 27.99 8.24 -18.64
N ALA A 542 28.10 9.47 -18.16
CA ALA A 542 29.40 10.07 -17.86
C ALA A 542 30.22 9.16 -16.92
N GLU A 543 31.52 9.06 -17.18
CA GLU A 543 32.45 8.36 -16.28
C GLU A 543 32.49 9.07 -14.93
N SER A 544 32.61 8.29 -13.85
CA SER A 544 32.70 8.85 -12.49
C SER A 544 33.67 8.07 -11.62
N VAL A 545 34.10 8.69 -10.53
CA VAL A 545 34.86 8.05 -9.46
C VAL A 545 34.14 8.28 -8.14
N SER A 546 33.99 7.22 -7.36
CA SER A 546 33.57 7.31 -5.96
C SER A 546 34.76 7.11 -5.04
N GLU A 547 35.05 8.08 -4.18
CA GLU A 547 36.09 7.99 -3.15
C GLU A 547 35.45 7.58 -1.82
N LEU A 548 35.93 6.48 -1.24
CA LEU A 548 35.49 5.93 0.03
C LEU A 548 36.58 6.15 1.09
N VAL A 549 36.25 6.88 2.14
CA VAL A 549 37.15 7.22 3.24
C VAL A 549 36.69 6.49 4.50
N ALA A 550 37.63 5.83 5.19
CA ALA A 550 37.40 5.14 6.45
C ALA A 550 38.20 5.80 7.59
N GLU A 551 37.53 6.00 8.73
CA GLU A 551 38.19 6.37 9.98
C GLU A 551 38.97 5.20 10.62
N THR A 552 39.61 5.45 11.77
CA THR A 552 40.50 4.48 12.42
C THR A 552 39.73 3.24 12.90
N GLY A 553 40.12 2.06 12.41
CA GLY A 553 39.58 0.77 12.83
C GLY A 553 38.66 0.12 11.79
N LEU A 554 38.12 0.90 10.86
CA LEU A 554 37.38 0.44 9.70
C LEU A 554 38.37 0.18 8.55
N LYS A 555 38.16 -0.90 7.79
CA LYS A 555 38.91 -1.20 6.56
C LYS A 555 37.96 -1.34 5.39
N ILE A 556 38.42 -0.91 4.22
CA ILE A 556 37.69 -0.99 2.96
C ILE A 556 38.55 -1.77 1.97
N ASP A 557 37.95 -2.69 1.22
CA ASP A 557 38.66 -3.45 0.18
C ASP A 557 39.27 -2.55 -0.90
N GLU A 558 38.50 -1.57 -1.37
CA GLU A 558 38.87 -0.63 -2.44
C GLU A 558 38.34 0.77 -2.09
N GLY A 559 39.26 1.72 -1.86
CA GLY A 559 38.91 3.10 -1.45
C GLY A 559 38.57 4.04 -2.61
N GLU A 560 38.76 3.60 -3.85
CA GLU A 560 38.45 4.40 -5.04
C GLU A 560 37.79 3.48 -6.08
N LEU A 561 36.53 3.76 -6.42
CA LEU A 561 35.76 2.97 -7.38
C LEU A 561 35.53 3.78 -8.65
N ALA A 562 36.11 3.34 -9.76
CA ALA A 562 35.86 3.93 -11.07
C ALA A 562 34.64 3.28 -11.76
N PHE A 563 33.75 4.11 -12.31
CA PHE A 563 32.54 3.69 -13.02
C PHE A 563 32.62 4.08 -14.49
N GLY A 564 32.62 3.08 -15.37
CA GLY A 564 32.51 3.31 -16.81
C GLY A 564 31.09 3.65 -17.26
N PRO A 565 30.87 3.96 -18.55
CA PRO A 565 29.57 4.40 -19.07
C PRO A 565 28.39 3.42 -18.87
N GLY A 566 28.67 2.12 -18.74
CA GLY A 566 27.67 1.09 -18.48
C GLY A 566 27.62 0.61 -17.03
N ASP A 567 28.55 1.03 -16.18
CA ASP A 567 28.62 0.59 -14.78
C ASP A 567 27.74 1.52 -13.94
N THR A 568 26.55 1.09 -13.51
CA THR A 568 25.67 1.91 -12.65
C THR A 568 25.99 1.75 -11.17
N GLU A 569 26.59 0.63 -10.80
CA GLU A 569 26.85 0.26 -9.41
C GLU A 569 28.05 -0.68 -9.28
N ARG A 570 28.62 -0.72 -8.08
CA ARG A 570 29.68 -1.63 -7.68
C ARG A 570 29.54 -2.02 -6.22
N VAL A 571 30.00 -3.23 -5.90
CA VAL A 571 30.05 -3.70 -4.51
C VAL A 571 31.40 -3.34 -3.90
N ALA A 572 31.38 -2.78 -2.70
CA ALA A 572 32.55 -2.62 -1.84
C ALA A 572 32.26 -3.28 -0.48
N THR A 573 33.24 -4.01 0.06
CA THR A 573 33.11 -4.60 1.40
C THR A 573 33.79 -3.70 2.42
N VAL A 574 33.10 -3.43 3.52
CA VAL A 574 33.68 -2.81 4.70
C VAL A 574 33.87 -3.85 5.80
N HIS A 575 34.98 -3.73 6.52
CA HIS A 575 35.42 -4.69 7.53
C HIS A 575 35.72 -3.99 8.84
N ALA A 576 35.19 -4.53 9.95
CA ALA A 576 35.59 -4.17 11.30
C ALA A 576 35.68 -5.44 12.15
N GLY A 577 36.86 -5.73 12.72
CA GLY A 577 37.06 -6.96 13.48
C GLY A 577 36.83 -8.23 12.64
N ASP A 578 35.86 -9.04 13.07
CA ASP A 578 35.39 -10.26 12.39
C ASP A 578 34.11 -10.02 11.55
N ASP A 579 33.61 -8.78 11.51
CA ASP A 579 32.38 -8.40 10.81
C ASP A 579 32.68 -7.85 9.41
N ASP A 580 31.98 -8.42 8.41
CA ASP A 580 32.04 -8.02 7.01
C ASP A 580 30.67 -7.53 6.56
N LEU A 581 30.61 -6.37 5.90
CA LEU A 581 29.37 -5.83 5.35
C LEU A 581 29.58 -5.44 3.88
N PRO A 582 28.97 -6.16 2.91
CA PRO A 582 28.95 -5.72 1.52
C PRO A 582 27.99 -4.53 1.35
N LEU A 583 28.50 -3.48 0.72
CA LEU A 583 27.78 -2.26 0.40
C LEU A 583 27.67 -2.11 -1.12
N LEU A 584 26.50 -1.70 -1.58
CA LEU A 584 26.27 -1.32 -2.96
C LEU A 584 26.50 0.17 -3.11
N ILE A 585 27.51 0.53 -3.90
CA ILE A 585 27.87 1.92 -4.22
C ILE A 585 27.30 2.24 -5.61
N ARG A 586 26.29 3.10 -5.62
CA ARG A 586 25.60 3.58 -6.83
C ARG A 586 25.70 5.11 -6.86
N PRO A 587 26.66 5.67 -7.59
CA PRO A 587 26.71 7.11 -7.80
C PRO A 587 25.37 7.61 -8.38
N PRO A 588 24.84 8.75 -7.91
CA PRO A 588 23.63 9.34 -8.48
C PRO A 588 23.77 9.49 -9.99
N HIS A 589 22.75 9.09 -10.73
CA HIS A 589 22.78 9.13 -12.19
C HIS A 589 21.39 9.36 -12.78
N ALA A 590 21.37 9.97 -13.96
CA ALA A 590 20.16 10.20 -14.70
C ALA A 590 19.76 8.95 -15.50
N GLU A 591 18.46 8.73 -15.60
CA GLU A 591 17.87 7.62 -16.35
C GLU A 591 16.86 8.16 -17.37
N ILE A 592 16.70 7.43 -18.46
CA ILE A 592 15.81 7.79 -19.56
C ILE A 592 14.82 6.65 -19.78
N ARG A 593 13.56 6.98 -19.95
CA ARG A 593 12.51 6.04 -20.37
C ARG A 593 11.84 6.55 -21.63
N PHE A 594 11.69 5.67 -22.62
CA PHE A 594 10.93 5.96 -23.82
C PHE A 594 9.77 4.95 -23.96
N GLU A 595 8.56 5.42 -23.68
CA GLU A 595 7.34 4.63 -23.79
C GLU A 595 6.83 4.65 -25.23
N HIS A 596 6.68 3.47 -25.84
CA HIS A 596 6.14 3.31 -27.19
C HIS A 596 5.09 2.18 -27.21
N PRO A 597 3.93 2.37 -27.90
CA PRO A 597 2.90 1.34 -27.97
C PRO A 597 3.40 0.00 -28.50
N GLY A 598 2.91 -1.11 -27.96
CA GLY A 598 3.32 -2.47 -28.33
C GLY A 598 4.68 -2.94 -27.81
N HIS A 599 5.41 -2.09 -27.08
CA HIS A 599 6.72 -2.43 -26.52
C HIS A 599 6.76 -2.19 -25.00
N PRO A 600 7.31 -3.12 -24.20
CA PRO A 600 7.58 -2.84 -22.80
C PRO A 600 8.64 -1.73 -22.71
N SER A 601 8.39 -0.73 -21.86
CA SER A 601 9.35 0.33 -21.57
C SER A 601 10.05 0.05 -20.24
N ALA A 602 11.37 0.22 -20.22
CA ALA A 602 12.19 0.17 -19.02
C ALA A 602 13.00 1.46 -18.90
N TRP A 603 13.41 1.78 -17.67
CA TRP A 603 14.44 2.78 -17.43
C TRP A 603 15.77 2.29 -18.00
N GLN A 604 16.47 3.18 -18.70
CA GLN A 604 17.74 2.89 -19.33
C GLN A 604 18.68 4.09 -19.20
N THR A 605 19.98 3.81 -19.17
CA THR A 605 21.04 4.83 -19.14
C THR A 605 21.56 5.18 -20.53
N SER A 606 21.12 4.44 -21.56
CA SER A 606 21.47 4.67 -22.96
C SER A 606 20.46 5.56 -23.68
N LEU A 607 20.92 6.31 -24.68
CA LEU A 607 20.08 7.20 -25.46
C LEU A 607 19.09 6.43 -26.34
N PRO A 608 17.76 6.57 -26.14
CA PRO A 608 16.78 6.02 -27.07
C PRO A 608 16.86 6.73 -28.42
N THR A 609 16.37 6.07 -29.47
CA THR A 609 16.20 6.68 -30.80
C THR A 609 14.73 6.97 -31.06
N ILE A 610 14.40 8.24 -31.32
CA ILE A 610 13.08 8.68 -31.76
C ILE A 610 13.07 8.66 -33.30
N GLY A 611 12.30 7.72 -33.87
CA GLY A 611 12.08 7.63 -35.30
C GLY A 611 11.10 8.70 -35.78
N VAL A 612 11.52 9.55 -36.72
CA VAL A 612 10.67 10.61 -37.29
C VAL A 612 9.51 10.04 -38.12
N ASP A 613 9.69 8.82 -38.64
CA ASP A 613 8.69 8.12 -39.48
C ASP A 613 7.82 7.15 -38.67
N ASP A 614 8.05 7.01 -37.37
CA ASP A 614 7.28 6.11 -36.51
C ASP A 614 5.88 6.67 -36.29
N ALA A 615 4.87 5.91 -36.68
CA ALA A 615 3.48 6.34 -36.58
C ALA A 615 3.05 6.51 -35.12
N GLY A 616 3.53 5.67 -34.18
CA GLY A 616 3.17 5.77 -32.77
C GLY A 616 3.96 6.86 -32.04
N ALA A 617 3.35 8.00 -31.75
CA ALA A 617 3.99 8.99 -30.90
C ALA A 617 4.12 8.47 -29.45
N GLY A 618 5.37 8.18 -29.05
CA GLY A 618 5.71 7.78 -27.69
C GLY A 618 5.78 8.95 -26.69
N ARG A 619 6.20 8.62 -25.47
CA ARG A 619 6.49 9.59 -24.39
C ARG A 619 7.93 9.37 -23.92
N LEU A 620 8.71 10.44 -23.90
CA LEU A 620 10.05 10.42 -23.32
C LEU A 620 9.98 10.98 -21.91
N THR A 621 10.54 10.27 -20.95
CA THR A 621 10.68 10.70 -19.55
C THR A 621 12.14 10.62 -19.16
N VAL A 622 12.66 11.65 -18.51
CA VAL A 622 14.04 11.72 -18.03
C VAL A 622 13.99 11.93 -16.53
N ARG A 623 14.71 11.10 -15.78
CA ARG A 623 14.91 11.22 -14.34
C ARG A 623 16.29 11.82 -14.10
N VAL A 624 16.38 12.90 -13.35
CA VAL A 624 17.65 13.56 -13.02
C VAL A 624 17.70 13.86 -11.52
N PRO A 625 18.40 13.03 -10.72
CA PRO A 625 18.60 13.28 -9.28
C PRO A 625 19.07 14.72 -9.00
N GLY A 626 18.49 15.37 -7.99
CA GLY A 626 18.82 16.75 -7.59
C GLY A 626 18.36 17.87 -8.54
N ALA A 627 17.73 17.58 -9.68
CA ALA A 627 17.26 18.61 -10.61
C ALA A 627 16.00 19.31 -10.10
N VAL A 628 16.01 20.65 -10.14
CA VAL A 628 14.87 21.50 -9.77
C VAL A 628 14.01 21.83 -10.98
N ASP A 629 14.56 21.96 -12.18
CA ASP A 629 13.78 22.09 -13.42
C ASP A 629 14.49 21.47 -14.62
N VAL A 630 13.72 20.99 -15.60
CA VAL A 630 14.24 20.49 -16.87
C VAL A 630 13.37 20.96 -18.03
N SER A 631 14.02 21.58 -19.02
CA SER A 631 13.43 21.87 -20.32
C SER A 631 14.12 21.06 -21.42
N PHE A 632 13.47 20.94 -22.57
CA PHE A 632 13.96 20.11 -23.68
C PHE A 632 14.25 20.95 -24.91
N ALA A 633 15.38 20.72 -25.56
CA ALA A 633 15.77 21.36 -26.81
C ALA A 633 16.09 20.33 -27.90
N LEU A 634 15.50 20.49 -29.09
CA LEU A 634 15.86 19.71 -30.28
C LEU A 634 16.97 20.44 -31.02
N LEU A 635 18.12 19.80 -31.14
CA LEU A 635 19.26 20.27 -31.91
C LEU A 635 19.29 19.59 -33.28
N ASP A 636 19.73 20.32 -34.31
CA ASP A 636 20.03 19.71 -35.61
C ASP A 636 21.43 19.07 -35.66
N GLY A 637 21.83 18.57 -36.83
CA GLY A 637 23.14 17.92 -37.01
C GLY A 637 24.35 18.84 -36.86
N ASP A 638 24.15 20.16 -36.85
CA ASP A 638 25.20 21.17 -36.64
C ASP A 638 25.21 21.67 -35.17
N GLY A 639 24.26 21.21 -34.34
CA GLY A 639 24.13 21.57 -32.93
C GLY A 639 23.28 22.83 -32.68
N ASP A 640 22.63 23.37 -33.72
CA ASP A 640 21.78 24.55 -33.58
C ASP A 640 20.40 24.16 -33.04
N ILE A 641 19.87 24.97 -32.12
CA ILE A 641 18.53 24.77 -31.53
C ILE A 641 17.46 25.00 -32.60
N VAL A 642 16.74 23.94 -32.92
CA VAL A 642 15.58 23.96 -33.83
C VAL A 642 14.34 24.43 -33.09
N ARG A 643 14.12 23.92 -31.87
CA ARG A 643 12.97 24.22 -31.02
C ARG A 643 13.21 23.81 -29.57
N GLU A 644 12.58 24.54 -28.65
CA GLU A 644 12.55 24.24 -27.22
C GLU A 644 11.11 23.97 -26.72
N TRP A 645 11.01 23.20 -25.65
CA TRP A 645 9.79 22.87 -24.93
C TRP A 645 10.06 22.90 -23.42
N ALA A 646 9.09 23.39 -22.65
CA ALA A 646 9.00 23.02 -21.23
C ALA A 646 8.58 21.55 -21.13
N ALA A 647 8.90 20.90 -20.01
CA ALA A 647 8.34 19.58 -19.72
C ALA A 647 6.80 19.62 -19.72
N ASP A 648 6.18 18.63 -20.37
CA ASP A 648 4.71 18.47 -20.40
C ASP A 648 4.16 18.12 -19.01
N SER A 649 4.96 17.39 -18.22
CA SER A 649 4.67 17.05 -16.82
C SER A 649 5.97 16.89 -16.02
N ARG A 650 5.88 17.09 -14.71
CA ARG A 650 6.94 16.87 -13.72
C ARG A 650 6.40 16.07 -12.55
N ALA A 651 7.16 15.05 -12.12
CA ALA A 651 6.89 14.25 -10.94
C ALA A 651 8.20 14.06 -10.15
N GLY A 652 8.43 14.86 -9.12
CA GLY A 652 9.70 14.84 -8.37
C GLY A 652 10.88 15.21 -9.28
N THR A 653 11.78 14.26 -9.49
CA THR A 653 12.95 14.37 -10.38
C THR A 653 12.69 13.85 -11.81
N GLU A 654 11.46 13.43 -12.12
CA GLU A 654 11.06 12.97 -13.45
C GLU A 654 10.42 14.08 -14.28
N PHE A 655 10.89 14.23 -15.52
CA PHE A 655 10.46 15.25 -16.46
C PHE A 655 10.06 14.61 -17.78
N THR A 656 8.86 14.92 -18.27
CA THR A 656 8.25 14.22 -19.40
C THR A 656 8.03 15.13 -20.60
N LEU A 657 8.22 14.58 -21.80
CA LEU A 657 7.91 15.23 -23.08
C LEU A 657 7.21 14.26 -24.05
N ALA A 658 6.13 14.71 -24.69
CA ALA A 658 5.44 13.96 -25.73
C ALA A 658 6.24 13.96 -27.04
N ALA A 659 6.61 12.77 -27.52
CA ALA A 659 7.46 12.60 -28.70
C ALA A 659 6.80 13.11 -29.99
N ARG A 660 5.46 13.18 -30.05
CA ARG A 660 4.74 13.75 -31.21
C ARG A 660 5.26 15.13 -31.61
N SER A 661 5.49 15.99 -30.61
CA SER A 661 5.86 17.38 -30.84
C SER A 661 7.30 17.50 -31.36
N VAL A 662 8.16 16.59 -30.90
CA VAL A 662 9.54 16.42 -31.36
C VAL A 662 9.56 15.89 -32.79
N VAL A 663 8.81 14.83 -33.09
CA VAL A 663 8.68 14.26 -34.44
C VAL A 663 8.17 15.30 -35.43
N ASP A 664 7.15 16.07 -35.07
CA ASP A 664 6.61 17.16 -35.89
C ASP A 664 7.64 18.25 -36.21
N ALA A 665 8.47 18.64 -35.23
CA ALA A 665 9.56 19.58 -35.43
C ALA A 665 10.71 18.98 -36.26
N ALA A 666 10.98 17.70 -36.08
CA ALA A 666 12.04 16.96 -36.76
C ALA A 666 11.68 16.52 -38.19
N LYS A 667 10.44 16.74 -38.65
CA LYS A 667 9.96 16.44 -40.00
C LYS A 667 10.81 16.98 -41.14
N ARG A 668 11.75 17.91 -40.91
CA ARG A 668 12.69 18.45 -41.92
C ARG A 668 14.15 18.04 -41.71
N LEU A 669 14.47 17.43 -40.57
CA LEU A 669 15.81 17.02 -40.19
C LEU A 669 16.15 15.64 -40.77
N LEU A 670 17.42 15.41 -41.10
CA LEU A 670 17.92 14.06 -41.40
C LEU A 670 18.35 13.34 -40.12
N ARG A 671 19.00 14.08 -39.23
CA ARG A 671 19.44 13.68 -37.90
C ARG A 671 19.37 14.90 -36.97
N GLY A 672 19.19 14.65 -35.69
CA GLY A 672 19.25 15.62 -34.62
C GLY A 672 19.41 14.92 -33.28
N SER A 673 19.60 15.69 -32.22
CA SER A 673 19.62 15.19 -30.83
C SER A 673 18.63 15.98 -30.00
N LEU A 674 17.96 15.31 -29.08
CA LEU A 674 17.15 15.94 -28.06
C LEU A 674 18.00 16.06 -26.81
N VAL A 675 18.09 17.27 -26.27
CA VAL A 675 18.90 17.62 -25.09
C VAL A 675 17.99 18.10 -23.97
N ALA A 676 18.24 17.63 -22.76
CA ALA A 676 17.68 18.17 -21.53
C ALA A 676 18.57 19.31 -21.02
N LEU A 677 17.97 20.46 -20.77
CA LEU A 677 18.57 21.62 -20.12
C LEU A 677 18.14 21.57 -18.65
N ILE A 678 19.10 21.35 -17.75
CA ILE A 678 18.89 21.00 -16.35
C ILE A 678 19.26 22.19 -15.48
N GLU A 679 18.38 22.58 -14.56
CA GLU A 679 18.66 23.55 -13.49
C GLU A 679 18.66 22.81 -12.14
N ASP A 680 19.72 22.97 -11.35
CA ASP A 680 19.81 22.39 -10.01
C ASP A 680 19.40 23.39 -8.90
N GLU A 681 19.43 22.93 -7.64
CA GLU A 681 19.08 23.74 -6.47
C GLU A 681 20.06 24.89 -6.18
N HIS A 682 21.29 24.80 -6.69
CA HIS A 682 22.32 25.84 -6.57
C HIS A 682 22.22 26.89 -7.68
N GLY A 683 21.34 26.66 -8.67
CA GLY A 683 21.15 27.50 -9.84
C GLY A 683 22.20 27.29 -10.93
N ASP A 684 22.95 26.19 -10.86
CA ASP A 684 23.87 25.77 -11.91
C ASP A 684 23.10 25.10 -13.04
N SER A 685 23.49 25.41 -14.28
CA SER A 685 22.85 24.89 -15.48
C SER A 685 23.69 23.77 -16.10
N GLY A 686 23.12 22.58 -16.23
CA GLY A 686 23.69 21.44 -16.95
C GLY A 686 22.98 21.17 -18.28
N GLU A 687 23.63 20.45 -19.18
CA GLU A 687 23.00 19.93 -20.41
C GLU A 687 23.33 18.45 -20.58
N ALA A 688 22.34 17.67 -21.04
CA ALA A 688 22.51 16.24 -21.27
C ALA A 688 21.76 15.79 -22.53
N GLU A 689 22.40 14.99 -23.39
CA GLU A 689 21.67 14.34 -24.49
C GLU A 689 20.71 13.31 -23.89
N VAL A 690 19.45 13.29 -24.34
CA VAL A 690 18.40 12.39 -23.80
C VAL A 690 17.72 11.55 -24.86
N ALA A 691 17.86 11.88 -26.14
CA ALA A 691 17.46 11.00 -27.24
C ALA A 691 18.15 11.38 -28.54
N ARG A 692 18.36 10.39 -29.42
CA ARG A 692 18.74 10.63 -30.81
C ARG A 692 17.50 10.73 -31.68
N VAL A 693 17.46 11.69 -32.59
CA VAL A 693 16.34 11.87 -33.53
C VAL A 693 16.83 11.53 -34.95
N ALA A 694 16.23 10.53 -35.58
CA ALA A 694 16.65 10.08 -36.91
C ALA A 694 15.46 9.79 -37.83
N ARG A 695 15.61 10.17 -39.11
CA ARG A 695 14.74 9.66 -40.17
C ARG A 695 15.18 8.26 -40.57
N SER A 696 14.27 7.30 -40.47
CA SER A 696 14.56 5.87 -40.62
C SER A 696 15.70 5.38 -39.69
N ALA A 697 15.32 4.93 -38.50
CA ALA A 697 16.05 3.83 -37.90
C ALA A 697 15.50 2.54 -38.51
N SER A 698 16.33 1.72 -39.14
CA SER A 698 16.15 0.28 -38.90
C SER A 698 16.07 0.15 -37.39
N THR A 699 15.01 -0.42 -36.85
CA THR A 699 14.90 -0.78 -35.44
C THR A 699 16.14 -1.62 -35.08
N SER A 700 17.24 -0.96 -34.73
CA SER A 700 18.27 -1.56 -33.90
C SER A 700 17.58 -1.64 -32.56
N GLN A 701 16.88 -2.76 -32.37
CA GLN A 701 16.60 -3.27 -31.06
C GLN A 701 17.88 -3.03 -30.24
N ALA A 702 17.83 -2.12 -29.27
CA ALA A 702 18.62 -2.34 -28.07
C ALA A 702 18.29 -3.78 -27.66
N PRO A 703 19.27 -4.59 -27.23
CA PRO A 703 19.00 -5.96 -26.86
C PRO A 703 17.96 -5.92 -25.73
N VAL A 704 16.69 -6.12 -26.11
CA VAL A 704 15.69 -6.66 -25.21
C VAL A 704 16.38 -7.91 -24.71
N ALA A 705 16.75 -7.91 -23.44
CA ALA A 705 17.40 -9.05 -22.80
C ALA A 705 16.41 -10.21 -22.83
N ASP A 706 16.32 -10.92 -23.97
CA ASP A 706 15.56 -12.14 -24.24
C ASP A 706 14.22 -12.31 -23.46
N SER A 707 13.53 -11.22 -23.10
CA SER A 707 12.39 -11.26 -22.19
C SER A 707 11.08 -11.65 -22.88
N ALA A 708 11.08 -11.64 -24.22
CA ALA A 708 10.01 -12.23 -25.02
C ALA A 708 10.05 -13.77 -25.07
N ALA A 709 11.04 -14.43 -24.46
CA ALA A 709 11.11 -15.89 -24.39
C ALA A 709 10.07 -16.53 -23.45
N GLY A 710 9.25 -15.73 -22.74
CA GLY A 710 8.25 -16.22 -21.78
C GLY A 710 6.81 -15.71 -21.94
N ALA A 711 6.52 -14.82 -22.89
CA ALA A 711 5.15 -14.31 -23.06
C ALA A 711 4.24 -15.41 -23.62
N ASP A 712 3.15 -15.72 -22.91
CA ASP A 712 2.13 -16.62 -23.43
C ASP A 712 1.52 -16.08 -24.74
N ALA A 713 0.95 -16.98 -25.54
CA ALA A 713 0.44 -16.62 -26.87
C ALA A 713 -0.64 -15.51 -26.84
N LEU A 714 -1.36 -15.36 -25.73
CA LEU A 714 -2.39 -14.34 -25.54
C LEU A 714 -1.75 -12.96 -25.33
N THR A 715 -0.74 -12.86 -24.48
CA THR A 715 0.01 -11.62 -24.24
C THR A 715 0.66 -11.10 -25.52
N ALA A 716 1.30 -12.00 -26.29
CA ALA A 716 1.91 -11.65 -27.57
C ALA A 716 0.88 -11.08 -28.56
N GLU A 717 -0.32 -11.67 -28.60
CA GLU A 717 -1.40 -11.20 -29.48
C GLU A 717 -1.96 -9.85 -29.04
N TRP A 718 -2.07 -9.59 -27.73
CA TRP A 718 -2.45 -8.26 -27.23
C TRP A 718 -1.47 -7.17 -27.63
N LEU A 719 -0.16 -7.43 -27.53
CA LEU A 719 0.88 -6.48 -27.94
C LEU A 719 0.85 -6.22 -29.45
N ARG A 720 0.58 -7.25 -30.26
CA ARG A 720 0.36 -7.11 -31.70
C ARG A 720 -0.82 -6.19 -31.99
N LEU A 721 -1.96 -6.41 -31.31
CA LEU A 721 -3.17 -5.61 -31.51
C LEU A 721 -2.98 -4.16 -31.03
N ASP A 722 -2.26 -3.97 -29.93
CA ASP A 722 -1.89 -2.65 -29.40
C ASP A 722 -1.07 -1.82 -30.40
N THR A 723 -0.10 -2.47 -31.05
CA THR A 723 0.72 -1.86 -32.10
C THR A 723 -0.13 -1.40 -33.29
N VAL A 724 -1.05 -2.26 -33.76
CA VAL A 724 -1.95 -1.94 -34.88
C VAL A 724 -2.84 -0.74 -34.54
N GLN A 725 -3.44 -0.75 -33.35
CA GLN A 725 -4.29 0.34 -32.88
C GLN A 725 -3.54 1.66 -32.76
N ALA A 726 -2.31 1.64 -32.23
CA ALA A 726 -1.50 2.86 -32.14
C ALA A 726 -1.22 3.49 -33.50
N ALA A 727 -0.91 2.66 -34.51
CA ALA A 727 -0.70 3.12 -35.87
C ALA A 727 -1.97 3.73 -36.50
N GLU A 728 -3.14 3.14 -36.24
CA GLU A 728 -4.42 3.66 -36.71
C GLU A 728 -4.79 5.00 -36.06
N VAL A 729 -4.61 5.13 -34.74
CA VAL A 729 -4.93 6.37 -33.99
C VAL A 729 -4.04 7.52 -34.43
N ALA A 730 -2.78 7.25 -34.77
CA ALA A 730 -1.84 8.29 -35.19
C ALA A 730 -1.91 8.63 -36.68
N ALA A 731 -2.51 7.77 -37.51
CA ALA A 731 -2.68 8.07 -38.92
C ALA A 731 -3.63 9.28 -39.09
N PRO A 732 -3.27 10.28 -39.93
CA PRO A 732 -4.17 11.38 -40.22
C PRO A 732 -5.47 10.84 -40.82
N ALA A 733 -6.61 11.29 -40.28
CA ALA A 733 -7.93 10.92 -40.79
C ALA A 733 -7.94 11.13 -42.31
N PRO A 734 -8.21 10.09 -43.12
CA PRO A 734 -8.11 10.21 -44.57
C PRO A 734 -9.10 11.25 -45.08
N ASP A 735 -8.58 12.28 -45.75
CA ASP A 735 -9.38 13.25 -46.49
C ASP A 735 -10.21 12.48 -47.54
N ALA A 736 -11.48 12.26 -47.22
CA ALA A 736 -12.51 11.66 -48.08
C ALA A 736 -12.44 10.14 -48.36
N ALA A 737 -11.87 9.30 -47.47
CA ALA A 737 -12.16 7.86 -47.56
C ALA A 737 -13.59 7.57 -47.07
N PRO A 738 -14.42 6.79 -47.80
CA PRO A 738 -15.69 6.30 -47.27
C PRO A 738 -15.42 5.49 -46.00
N ILE A 739 -16.18 5.75 -44.93
CA ILE A 739 -16.14 4.99 -43.66
C ILE A 739 -16.44 3.47 -43.89
N GLU A 740 -16.97 3.11 -45.06
CA GLU A 740 -17.46 1.77 -45.43
C GLU A 740 -16.39 0.66 -45.59
N ALA A 741 -15.14 0.80 -45.15
CA ALA A 741 -14.11 -0.23 -45.35
C ALA A 741 -13.24 -0.60 -44.12
N VAL A 742 -13.50 -0.07 -42.92
CA VAL A 742 -12.73 -0.42 -41.72
C VAL A 742 -13.66 -1.06 -40.68
N GLY A 743 -13.90 -2.36 -40.84
CA GLY A 743 -14.50 -3.17 -39.77
C GLY A 743 -13.41 -3.68 -38.84
N ALA A 744 -13.72 -3.84 -37.55
CA ALA A 744 -12.86 -4.55 -36.61
C ALA A 744 -13.39 -5.98 -36.46
N PRO A 745 -12.95 -6.99 -37.24
CA PRO A 745 -13.43 -8.37 -37.05
C PRO A 745 -13.00 -8.91 -35.69
N ALA A 746 -13.81 -9.81 -35.11
CA ALA A 746 -13.47 -10.42 -33.82
C ALA A 746 -12.22 -11.29 -33.96
N ASP A 747 -11.32 -11.18 -32.99
CA ASP A 747 -10.08 -11.93 -32.98
C ASP A 747 -10.34 -13.37 -32.51
N GLU A 748 -10.04 -14.35 -33.37
CA GLU A 748 -10.34 -15.76 -33.08
C GLU A 748 -9.52 -16.30 -31.91
N LEU A 749 -8.27 -15.87 -31.76
CA LEU A 749 -7.39 -16.34 -30.68
C LEU A 749 -7.84 -15.75 -29.35
N LEU A 750 -8.03 -14.43 -29.30
CA LEU A 750 -8.42 -13.73 -28.08
C LEU A 750 -9.84 -14.06 -27.63
N THR A 751 -10.74 -14.46 -28.53
CA THR A 751 -12.11 -14.83 -28.15
C THR A 751 -12.33 -16.32 -27.88
N ALA A 752 -11.32 -17.17 -28.05
CA ALA A 752 -11.42 -18.61 -27.81
C ALA A 752 -11.62 -18.95 -26.33
N ASP A 753 -10.86 -18.32 -25.44
CA ASP A 753 -11.05 -18.37 -23.98
C ASP A 753 -11.17 -16.93 -23.44
N PRO A 754 -12.40 -16.40 -23.30
CA PRO A 754 -12.60 -15.02 -22.93
C PRO A 754 -12.05 -14.62 -21.57
N THR A 755 -12.09 -15.53 -20.59
CA THR A 755 -11.59 -15.25 -19.25
C THR A 755 -10.07 -15.22 -19.25
N ALA A 756 -9.42 -16.22 -19.84
CA ALA A 756 -7.96 -16.26 -19.92
C ALA A 756 -7.42 -15.04 -20.69
N SER A 757 -8.04 -14.67 -21.80
CA SER A 757 -7.65 -13.49 -22.58
C SER A 757 -7.83 -12.17 -21.83
N LEU A 758 -8.88 -12.04 -21.01
CA LEU A 758 -9.09 -10.86 -20.19
C LEU A 758 -8.02 -10.72 -19.09
N ILE A 759 -7.66 -11.84 -18.45
CA ILE A 759 -6.57 -11.88 -17.46
C ILE A 759 -5.24 -11.55 -18.14
N ALA A 760 -4.94 -12.16 -19.29
CA ALA A 760 -3.73 -11.87 -20.05
C ALA A 760 -3.64 -10.41 -20.50
N LEU A 761 -4.76 -9.78 -20.88
CA LEU A 761 -4.79 -8.33 -21.20
C LEU A 761 -4.45 -7.50 -19.97
N GLY A 762 -5.03 -7.84 -18.82
CA GLY A 762 -4.78 -7.13 -17.57
C GLY A 762 -3.35 -7.30 -17.04
N ASP A 763 -2.76 -8.47 -17.26
CA ASP A 763 -1.38 -8.78 -16.89
C ASP A 763 -0.38 -8.24 -17.93
N SER A 764 -0.78 -7.93 -19.17
CA SER A 764 0.11 -7.42 -20.23
C SER A 764 0.69 -6.02 -19.92
N PRO A 765 1.80 -5.61 -20.57
CA PRO A 765 2.36 -4.28 -20.38
C PRO A 765 1.56 -3.15 -21.06
N VAL A 766 0.33 -3.42 -21.52
CA VAL A 766 -0.57 -2.45 -22.14
C VAL A 766 -1.00 -1.40 -21.10
N ALA A 767 -0.89 -0.12 -21.47
CA ALA A 767 -1.36 0.97 -20.63
C ALA A 767 -2.88 0.83 -20.31
N PRO A 768 -3.30 0.91 -19.03
CA PRO A 768 -4.69 0.92 -18.59
C PRO A 768 -5.67 1.73 -19.45
N SER A 769 -5.27 2.91 -19.94
CA SER A 769 -6.11 3.76 -20.80
C SER A 769 -6.42 3.14 -22.17
N ARG A 770 -5.66 2.16 -22.63
CA ARG A 770 -5.83 1.49 -23.93
C ARG A 770 -6.63 0.18 -23.83
N ILE A 771 -6.71 -0.40 -22.64
CA ILE A 771 -7.42 -1.66 -22.36
C ILE A 771 -8.88 -1.66 -22.83
N PRO A 772 -9.72 -0.63 -22.56
CA PRO A 772 -11.12 -0.65 -22.99
C PRO A 772 -11.26 -0.75 -24.51
N ALA A 773 -10.44 -0.02 -25.25
CA ALA A 773 -10.47 -0.02 -26.70
C ALA A 773 -10.00 -1.37 -27.29
N LEU A 774 -8.91 -1.96 -26.75
CA LEU A 774 -8.45 -3.30 -27.16
C LEU A 774 -9.48 -4.40 -26.88
N LEU A 775 -10.11 -4.35 -25.70
CA LEU A 775 -11.18 -5.26 -25.30
C LEU A 775 -12.36 -5.20 -26.28
N ILE A 776 -12.69 -4.01 -26.78
CA ILE A 776 -13.76 -3.82 -27.76
C ILE A 776 -13.30 -4.28 -29.15
N ARG A 777 -12.12 -3.84 -29.62
CA ARG A 777 -11.58 -4.14 -30.96
C ARG A 777 -11.46 -5.64 -31.23
N SER A 778 -10.97 -6.39 -30.25
CA SER A 778 -10.84 -7.86 -30.30
C SER A 778 -12.20 -8.59 -30.35
N GLY A 779 -13.31 -7.92 -30.05
CA GLY A 779 -14.62 -8.55 -29.86
C GLY A 779 -14.76 -9.24 -28.50
N LEU A 780 -13.78 -9.11 -27.60
CA LEU A 780 -13.82 -9.72 -26.28
C LEU A 780 -14.90 -9.11 -25.37
N ALA A 781 -15.23 -7.82 -25.56
CA ALA A 781 -16.35 -7.15 -24.90
C ALA A 781 -17.73 -7.80 -25.20
N GLU A 782 -17.83 -8.63 -26.24
CA GLU A 782 -19.04 -9.37 -26.64
C GLU A 782 -19.05 -10.81 -26.12
N ARG A 783 -18.16 -11.16 -25.19
CA ARG A 783 -18.06 -12.52 -24.62
C ARG A 783 -18.44 -12.55 -23.14
N VAL A 784 -18.86 -13.72 -22.67
CA VAL A 784 -19.16 -13.93 -21.25
C VAL A 784 -17.86 -14.27 -20.52
N PHE A 785 -17.61 -13.59 -19.41
CA PHE A 785 -16.51 -13.90 -18.51
C PHE A 785 -17.01 -14.77 -17.36
N THR A 786 -16.23 -15.77 -17.00
CA THR A 786 -16.44 -16.62 -15.83
C THR A 786 -15.28 -16.42 -14.88
N ALA A 787 -15.54 -16.20 -13.59
CA ALA A 787 -14.46 -16.15 -12.60
C ALA A 787 -13.80 -17.55 -12.49
N PRO A 788 -12.45 -17.64 -12.48
CA PRO A 788 -11.76 -18.90 -12.28
C PRO A 788 -12.03 -19.46 -10.87
N GLU A 789 -12.02 -20.79 -10.69
CA GLU A 789 -12.15 -21.41 -9.36
C GLU A 789 -10.81 -22.04 -8.92
N PRO A 790 -10.31 -21.73 -7.70
CA PRO A 790 -10.79 -20.69 -6.79
C PRO A 790 -10.43 -19.28 -7.29
N TYR A 791 -11.32 -18.30 -7.10
CA TYR A 791 -11.00 -16.89 -7.34
C TYR A 791 -10.51 -16.29 -6.01
N ASP A 792 -9.21 -16.32 -5.77
CA ASP A 792 -8.59 -15.89 -4.50
C ASP A 792 -8.02 -14.46 -4.55
N GLY A 793 -7.76 -13.94 -5.75
CA GLY A 793 -7.05 -12.68 -5.94
C GLY A 793 -7.84 -11.63 -6.73
N ALA A 794 -7.85 -10.41 -6.18
CA ALA A 794 -8.04 -9.22 -6.97
C ALA A 794 -6.89 -9.12 -7.98
N HIS A 795 -7.20 -9.20 -9.27
CA HIS A 795 -6.26 -8.85 -10.33
C HIS A 795 -5.80 -7.38 -10.17
N PRO A 796 -4.50 -7.07 -10.40
CA PRO A 796 -3.93 -5.72 -10.23
C PRO A 796 -4.76 -4.60 -10.84
N ASN A 797 -5.20 -4.82 -12.07
CA ASN A 797 -6.14 -3.95 -12.73
C ASN A 797 -7.55 -4.10 -12.11
N PRO A 798 -8.08 -3.07 -11.40
CA PRO A 798 -9.38 -3.16 -10.73
C PRO A 798 -10.53 -3.30 -11.73
N TYR A 799 -10.37 -2.83 -12.97
CA TYR A 799 -11.39 -2.96 -14.01
C TYR A 799 -11.58 -4.42 -14.42
N VAL A 800 -10.48 -5.15 -14.64
CA VAL A 800 -10.50 -6.60 -14.93
C VAL A 800 -11.13 -7.37 -13.77
N SER A 801 -10.70 -7.10 -12.54
CA SER A 801 -11.27 -7.72 -11.35
C SER A 801 -12.76 -7.45 -11.16
N CYS A 802 -13.23 -6.20 -11.35
CA CYS A 802 -14.64 -5.88 -11.21
C CYS A 802 -15.50 -6.62 -12.25
N LEU A 803 -15.01 -6.82 -13.49
CA LEU A 803 -15.70 -7.63 -14.50
C LEU A 803 -15.87 -9.08 -14.04
N LEU A 804 -14.80 -9.70 -13.52
CA LEU A 804 -14.83 -11.09 -13.03
C LEU A 804 -15.67 -11.22 -11.75
N ALA A 805 -15.47 -10.35 -10.76
CA ALA A 805 -16.20 -10.37 -9.49
C ALA A 805 -17.71 -10.16 -9.70
N THR A 806 -18.11 -9.33 -10.67
CA THR A 806 -19.53 -9.15 -11.05
C THR A 806 -20.14 -10.46 -11.53
N SER A 807 -19.40 -11.27 -12.30
CA SER A 807 -19.88 -12.57 -12.77
C SER A 807 -20.02 -13.60 -11.63
N ALA A 808 -19.15 -13.52 -10.62
CA ALA A 808 -19.12 -14.45 -9.50
C ALA A 808 -20.17 -14.14 -8.41
N ILE A 809 -20.37 -12.86 -8.07
CA ILE A 809 -21.22 -12.46 -6.93
C ILE A 809 -22.70 -12.84 -7.09
N VAL A 810 -23.16 -13.00 -8.34
CA VAL A 810 -24.54 -13.39 -8.62
C VAL A 810 -24.82 -14.87 -8.36
N ASP A 811 -23.80 -15.70 -8.14
CA ASP A 811 -23.98 -17.06 -7.67
C ASP A 811 -24.30 -17.07 -6.15
N PRO A 812 -25.52 -17.45 -5.73
CA PRO A 812 -25.86 -17.54 -4.32
C PRO A 812 -25.09 -18.63 -3.56
N ALA A 813 -24.49 -19.60 -4.27
CA ALA A 813 -23.70 -20.68 -3.65
C ALA A 813 -22.22 -20.33 -3.48
N SER A 814 -21.76 -19.16 -3.96
CA SER A 814 -20.36 -18.75 -3.83
C SER A 814 -19.94 -18.66 -2.36
N PRO A 815 -18.92 -19.44 -1.92
CA PRO A 815 -18.42 -19.38 -0.54
C PRO A 815 -17.72 -18.04 -0.23
N GLN A 816 -17.36 -17.27 -1.25
CA GLN A 816 -16.62 -16.00 -1.14
C GLN A 816 -17.54 -14.77 -1.32
N ARG A 817 -18.86 -14.93 -1.16
CA ARG A 817 -19.83 -13.86 -1.43
C ARG A 817 -19.56 -12.57 -0.66
N ASP A 818 -19.25 -12.66 0.64
CA ASP A 818 -18.95 -11.49 1.47
C ASP A 818 -17.68 -10.77 0.99
N GLU A 819 -16.67 -11.54 0.57
CA GLU A 819 -15.41 -11.04 0.03
C GLU A 819 -15.60 -10.32 -1.31
N LEU A 820 -16.34 -10.94 -2.24
CA LEU A 820 -16.69 -10.39 -3.54
C LEU A 820 -17.53 -9.10 -3.41
N GLN A 821 -18.48 -9.09 -2.47
CA GLN A 821 -19.31 -7.91 -2.22
C GLN A 821 -18.46 -6.74 -1.69
N SER A 822 -17.57 -7.02 -0.75
CA SER A 822 -16.65 -6.05 -0.16
C SER A 822 -15.69 -5.47 -1.21
N TYR A 823 -15.16 -6.34 -2.08
CA TYR A 823 -14.32 -5.94 -3.21
C TYR A 823 -15.06 -5.02 -4.18
N LEU A 824 -16.27 -5.42 -4.60
CA LEU A 824 -17.08 -4.63 -5.54
C LEU A 824 -17.50 -3.29 -4.94
N ALA A 825 -17.79 -3.21 -3.63
CA ALA A 825 -18.04 -1.93 -2.95
C ALA A 825 -16.81 -1.01 -3.02
N THR A 826 -15.65 -1.55 -2.63
CA THR A 826 -14.43 -0.77 -2.38
C THR A 826 -13.68 -0.39 -3.66
N ARG A 827 -13.80 -1.19 -4.73
CA ARG A 827 -13.13 -0.99 -6.02
C ARG A 827 -14.08 -0.60 -7.14
N GLY A 828 -15.30 -1.13 -7.13
CA GLY A 828 -16.32 -0.83 -8.14
C GLY A 828 -17.23 0.34 -7.78
N GLY A 829 -17.54 0.53 -6.50
CA GLY A 829 -18.40 1.59 -5.98
C GLY A 829 -19.78 1.10 -5.57
N ASP A 830 -20.44 1.84 -4.69
CA ASP A 830 -21.78 1.52 -4.18
C ASP A 830 -22.83 1.46 -5.30
N ASP A 831 -22.69 2.34 -6.32
CA ASP A 831 -23.57 2.34 -7.49
C ASP A 831 -23.43 1.05 -8.31
N LEU A 832 -22.22 0.49 -8.45
CA LEU A 832 -22.04 -0.79 -9.14
C LEU A 832 -22.76 -1.92 -8.41
N LEU A 833 -22.60 -2.01 -7.09
CA LEU A 833 -23.33 -2.99 -6.27
C LEU A 833 -24.84 -2.80 -6.36
N ARG A 834 -25.32 -1.54 -6.34
CA ARG A 834 -26.75 -1.21 -6.50
C ARG A 834 -27.28 -1.68 -7.85
N VAL A 835 -26.52 -1.52 -8.93
CA VAL A 835 -26.87 -2.01 -10.27
C VAL A 835 -26.90 -3.53 -10.30
N ILE A 836 -25.92 -4.22 -9.70
CA ILE A 836 -25.90 -5.69 -9.60
C ILE A 836 -27.12 -6.21 -8.83
N ALA A 837 -27.53 -5.53 -7.76
CA ALA A 837 -28.68 -5.94 -6.96
C ALA A 837 -30.03 -5.61 -7.63
N THR A 838 -30.19 -4.40 -8.15
CA THR A 838 -31.50 -3.84 -8.51
C THR A 838 -31.69 -3.60 -10.01
N GLY A 839 -30.61 -3.56 -10.79
CA GLY A 839 -30.61 -3.10 -12.18
C GLY A 839 -30.73 -1.58 -12.33
N ARG A 840 -30.60 -0.80 -11.25
CA ARG A 840 -30.76 0.66 -11.23
C ARG A 840 -29.58 1.33 -10.53
N MET A 841 -29.18 2.51 -11.01
CA MET A 841 -28.26 3.44 -10.32
C MET A 841 -29.03 4.41 -9.42
N GLU A 842 -28.34 5.07 -8.50
CA GLU A 842 -28.92 6.11 -7.64
C GLU A 842 -29.42 7.32 -8.45
N ASP A 843 -28.54 7.96 -9.21
CA ASP A 843 -28.92 8.94 -10.23
C ASP A 843 -28.06 8.82 -11.49
N PRO A 844 -28.60 8.19 -12.56
CA PRO A 844 -27.89 8.04 -13.84
C PRO A 844 -27.67 9.35 -14.61
N ARG A 845 -28.22 10.49 -14.14
CA ARG A 845 -28.07 11.81 -14.78
C ARG A 845 -26.88 12.62 -14.28
N THR A 846 -26.19 12.14 -13.26
CA THR A 846 -25.00 12.78 -12.68
C THR A 846 -23.72 12.21 -13.29
N GLY A 847 -22.59 12.93 -13.23
CA GLY A 847 -21.30 12.43 -13.75
C GLY A 847 -21.33 12.10 -15.25
N VAL A 848 -22.10 12.87 -16.02
CA VAL A 848 -22.27 12.76 -17.47
C VAL A 848 -22.34 14.16 -18.08
N PHE A 849 -22.23 14.27 -19.40
CA PHE A 849 -22.51 15.52 -20.10
C PHE A 849 -23.95 15.99 -19.85
N ASP A 850 -24.10 17.22 -19.36
CA ASP A 850 -25.38 17.87 -19.10
C ASP A 850 -25.42 19.26 -19.76
N ARG A 851 -26.57 19.92 -19.72
CA ARG A 851 -26.73 21.27 -20.30
C ARG A 851 -25.75 22.32 -19.74
N ASN A 852 -25.24 22.16 -18.52
CA ASN A 852 -24.37 23.13 -17.87
C ASN A 852 -22.94 23.07 -18.44
N VAL A 853 -22.53 21.92 -18.99
CA VAL A 853 -21.19 21.76 -19.60
C VAL A 853 -20.99 22.69 -20.81
N LEU A 854 -22.05 23.07 -21.53
CA LEU A 854 -21.94 24.08 -22.60
C LEU A 854 -21.50 25.46 -22.09
N ALA A 855 -21.86 25.82 -20.86
CA ALA A 855 -21.38 27.06 -20.26
C ALA A 855 -19.88 26.97 -19.91
N VAL A 856 -19.42 25.77 -19.55
CA VAL A 856 -18.01 25.48 -19.26
C VAL A 856 -17.14 25.53 -20.52
N ASP A 857 -17.68 25.10 -21.68
CA ASP A 857 -17.00 25.20 -22.98
C ASP A 857 -16.62 26.65 -23.37
N ALA A 858 -17.40 27.63 -22.90
CA ALA A 858 -17.13 29.04 -23.14
C ALA A 858 -16.09 29.64 -22.17
N MET A 859 -15.64 28.91 -21.15
CA MET A 859 -14.68 29.38 -20.15
C MET A 859 -13.23 29.26 -20.65
N ALA A 860 -12.31 30.04 -20.06
CA ALA A 860 -10.88 29.91 -20.34
C ALA A 860 -10.33 28.59 -19.76
N ARG A 861 -9.37 27.95 -20.43
CA ARG A 861 -8.79 26.65 -20.00
C ARG A 861 -8.35 26.64 -18.54
N ALA A 862 -7.65 27.68 -18.07
CA ALA A 862 -7.21 27.76 -16.68
C ALA A 862 -8.36 27.77 -15.67
N GLN A 863 -9.50 28.38 -16.02
CA GLN A 863 -10.70 28.37 -15.17
C GLN A 863 -11.36 26.99 -15.15
N VAL A 864 -11.31 26.27 -16.28
CA VAL A 864 -11.80 24.89 -16.40
C VAL A 864 -10.96 23.95 -15.55
N GLU A 865 -9.63 24.02 -15.65
CA GLU A 865 -8.72 23.18 -14.83
C GLU A 865 -8.97 23.43 -13.33
N SER A 866 -9.06 24.69 -12.91
CA SER A 866 -9.33 25.04 -11.51
C SER A 866 -10.70 24.56 -11.01
N LEU A 867 -11.71 24.49 -11.87
CA LEU A 867 -13.04 23.98 -11.51
C LEU A 867 -13.03 22.46 -11.22
N PHE A 868 -12.14 21.74 -11.91
CA PHE A 868 -12.17 20.28 -11.97
C PHE A 868 -11.04 19.57 -11.22
N GLU A 869 -10.06 20.34 -10.76
CA GLU A 869 -8.84 19.86 -10.12
C GLU A 869 -9.09 18.82 -9.02
N ARG A 870 -10.03 19.11 -8.11
CA ARG A 870 -10.38 18.26 -6.95
C ARG A 870 -10.85 16.84 -7.30
N PHE A 871 -11.42 16.62 -8.49
CA PHE A 871 -11.99 15.33 -8.87
C PHE A 871 -10.93 14.32 -9.31
N ARG A 872 -9.70 14.77 -9.60
CA ARG A 872 -8.61 13.93 -10.12
C ARG A 872 -7.57 13.56 -9.06
N ILE A 873 -7.56 14.24 -7.91
CA ILE A 873 -6.45 14.13 -6.93
C ILE A 873 -6.38 12.74 -6.29
N VAL A 874 -7.52 12.14 -5.92
CA VAL A 874 -7.55 10.86 -5.20
C VAL A 874 -8.31 9.82 -6.02
N PRO A 875 -7.66 8.73 -6.47
CA PRO A 875 -8.33 7.66 -7.19
C PRO A 875 -9.42 6.98 -6.35
N GLY A 876 -10.65 7.02 -6.84
CA GLY A 876 -11.82 6.40 -6.20
C GLY A 876 -12.26 5.07 -6.83
N PRO A 877 -13.37 4.50 -6.36
CA PRO A 877 -14.01 3.35 -7.01
C PRO A 877 -14.46 3.65 -8.45
N LEU A 878 -14.38 2.66 -9.35
CA LEU A 878 -14.47 2.87 -10.80
C LEU A 878 -15.77 3.51 -11.30
N VAL A 879 -16.91 3.26 -10.63
CA VAL A 879 -18.24 3.75 -11.05
C VAL A 879 -18.75 4.89 -10.15
N ASP A 880 -17.95 5.31 -9.16
CA ASP A 880 -18.32 6.41 -8.28
C ASP A 880 -18.47 7.73 -9.03
N LEU A 881 -19.27 8.64 -8.46
CA LEU A 881 -19.60 9.93 -9.08
C LEU A 881 -18.35 10.74 -9.45
N ASP A 882 -17.36 10.80 -8.57
CA ASP A 882 -16.14 11.58 -8.80
C ASP A 882 -15.33 11.00 -9.97
N MET A 883 -15.21 9.67 -10.06
CA MET A 883 -14.51 9.01 -11.18
C MET A 883 -15.27 9.15 -12.50
N ARG A 884 -16.60 9.06 -12.50
CA ARG A 884 -17.42 9.32 -13.71
C ARG A 884 -17.36 10.79 -14.15
N THR A 885 -17.24 11.71 -13.19
CA THR A 885 -17.01 13.14 -13.46
C THR A 885 -15.62 13.35 -14.05
N ALA A 886 -14.57 12.77 -13.47
CA ALA A 886 -13.20 12.79 -14.01
C ALA A 886 -13.14 12.26 -15.46
N ALA A 887 -13.80 11.14 -15.73
CA ALA A 887 -13.93 10.57 -17.08
C ALA A 887 -14.68 11.49 -18.06
N THR A 888 -15.70 12.21 -17.59
CA THR A 888 -16.41 13.22 -18.40
C THR A 888 -15.52 14.42 -18.70
N ILE A 889 -14.69 14.85 -17.76
CA ILE A 889 -13.74 15.96 -17.96
C ILE A 889 -12.63 15.52 -18.93
N GLU A 890 -12.13 14.30 -18.84
CA GLU A 890 -11.20 13.72 -19.83
C GLU A 890 -11.78 13.78 -21.25
N ALA A 891 -13.01 13.28 -21.43
CA ALA A 891 -13.72 13.35 -22.69
C ALA A 891 -13.95 14.80 -23.16
N PHE A 892 -14.22 15.72 -22.24
CA PHE A 892 -14.37 17.14 -22.54
C PHE A 892 -13.09 17.75 -23.10
N HIS A 893 -11.91 17.43 -22.56
CA HIS A 893 -10.65 17.95 -23.11
C HIS A 893 -10.37 17.46 -24.52
N ARG A 894 -10.82 16.25 -24.86
CA ARG A 894 -10.62 15.65 -26.19
C ARG A 894 -11.75 15.92 -27.18
N ARG A 895 -12.77 16.70 -26.78
CA ARG A 895 -13.95 17.01 -27.61
C ARG A 895 -13.58 17.62 -28.97
N ALA A 896 -12.57 18.49 -29.02
CA ALA A 896 -12.18 19.15 -30.26
C ALA A 896 -11.57 18.15 -31.27
N GLU A 897 -10.75 17.22 -30.79
CA GLU A 897 -10.17 16.14 -31.61
C GLU A 897 -11.28 15.17 -32.06
N TRP A 898 -12.16 14.75 -31.15
CA TRP A 898 -13.32 13.91 -31.47
C TRP A 898 -14.19 14.51 -32.58
N MET A 899 -14.43 15.82 -32.55
CA MET A 899 -15.23 16.51 -33.57
C MET A 899 -14.60 16.50 -34.98
N THR A 900 -13.31 16.21 -35.10
CA THR A 900 -12.64 16.05 -36.40
C THR A 900 -12.73 14.62 -36.94
N ASP A 901 -13.06 13.65 -36.09
CA ASP A 901 -13.19 12.25 -36.46
C ASP A 901 -14.54 11.98 -37.14
N PRO A 902 -14.59 11.32 -38.31
CA PRO A 902 -15.84 10.98 -38.99
C PRO A 902 -16.80 10.13 -38.13
N VAL A 903 -16.28 9.34 -37.18
CA VAL A 903 -17.09 8.52 -36.26
C VAL A 903 -18.01 9.39 -35.41
N SER A 904 -17.64 10.65 -35.11
CA SER A 904 -18.48 11.59 -34.34
C SER A 904 -19.86 11.84 -34.95
N LEU A 905 -20.00 11.71 -36.27
CA LEU A 905 -21.25 11.89 -37.00
C LEU A 905 -22.03 10.58 -37.19
N GLU A 906 -21.35 9.46 -37.37
CA GLU A 906 -21.99 8.16 -37.66
C GLU A 906 -22.41 7.40 -36.40
N ALA A 907 -21.62 7.47 -35.31
CA ALA A 907 -21.95 6.82 -34.04
C ALA A 907 -23.36 7.16 -33.51
N PRO A 908 -23.80 8.44 -33.48
CA PRO A 908 -25.18 8.76 -33.07
C PRO A 908 -26.25 8.11 -33.96
N ARG A 909 -26.01 7.99 -35.27
CA ARG A 909 -26.95 7.37 -36.20
C ARG A 909 -27.03 5.86 -35.98
N TYR A 910 -25.89 5.23 -35.73
CA TYR A 910 -25.82 3.81 -35.42
C TYR A 910 -26.58 3.49 -34.14
N VAL A 911 -26.28 4.19 -33.04
CA VAL A 911 -26.94 4.03 -31.75
C VAL A 911 -28.46 4.22 -31.87
N ASN A 912 -28.92 5.28 -32.53
CA ASN A 912 -30.35 5.54 -32.67
C ASN A 912 -31.11 4.41 -33.40
N LYS A 913 -30.47 3.71 -34.34
CA LYS A 913 -31.09 2.55 -35.04
C LYS A 913 -31.26 1.35 -34.10
N THR A 914 -30.36 1.17 -33.14
CA THR A 914 -30.26 -0.03 -32.28
C THR A 914 -30.95 0.13 -30.92
N LEU A 915 -31.27 1.35 -30.47
CA LEU A 915 -31.94 1.60 -29.18
C LEU A 915 -33.26 0.83 -28.98
N ARG A 916 -34.00 0.55 -30.07
CA ARG A 916 -35.25 -0.24 -29.99
C ARG A 916 -34.98 -1.69 -29.58
N ASP A 917 -33.86 -2.26 -30.03
CA ASP A 917 -33.46 -3.62 -29.69
C ASP A 917 -33.01 -3.69 -28.23
N VAL A 918 -32.27 -2.68 -27.76
CA VAL A 918 -31.90 -2.53 -26.33
C VAL A 918 -33.16 -2.48 -25.47
N ARG A 919 -34.11 -1.58 -25.77
CA ARG A 919 -35.39 -1.45 -25.04
C ARG A 919 -36.16 -2.76 -24.94
N ARG A 920 -36.13 -3.57 -26.00
CA ARG A 920 -36.81 -4.85 -26.06
C ARG A 920 -36.11 -5.92 -25.23
N ALA A 921 -34.77 -5.93 -25.23
CA ALA A 921 -33.96 -6.95 -24.56
C ALA A 921 -33.72 -6.67 -23.07
N SER A 922 -33.60 -5.39 -22.68
CA SER A 922 -33.49 -4.94 -21.30
C SER A 922 -34.07 -3.52 -21.14
N PRO A 923 -35.27 -3.39 -20.57
CA PRO A 923 -35.82 -2.10 -20.16
C PRO A 923 -34.91 -1.35 -19.19
N GLU A 924 -34.24 -2.06 -18.28
CA GLU A 924 -33.35 -1.47 -17.28
C GLU A 924 -32.17 -0.72 -17.93
N LEU A 925 -31.48 -1.32 -18.91
CA LEU A 925 -30.41 -0.63 -19.64
C LEU A 925 -30.94 0.55 -20.46
N TYR A 926 -32.11 0.39 -21.08
CA TYR A 926 -32.74 1.47 -21.82
C TYR A 926 -33.08 2.66 -20.92
N ASP A 927 -33.57 2.43 -19.70
CA ASP A 927 -33.89 3.50 -18.75
C ASP A 927 -32.64 4.28 -18.32
N LEU A 928 -31.50 3.60 -18.12
CA LEU A 928 -30.21 4.26 -17.83
C LEU A 928 -29.75 5.14 -19.01
N ILE A 929 -29.85 4.64 -20.24
CA ILE A 929 -29.52 5.38 -21.46
C ILE A 929 -30.46 6.58 -21.64
N ALA A 930 -31.77 6.37 -21.44
CA ALA A 930 -32.78 7.41 -21.56
C ALA A 930 -32.54 8.54 -20.55
N ALA A 931 -32.19 8.22 -19.30
CA ALA A 931 -31.88 9.23 -18.31
C ALA A 931 -30.66 10.09 -18.69
N ARG A 932 -29.62 9.52 -19.30
CA ARG A 932 -28.50 10.31 -19.83
C ARG A 932 -28.92 11.23 -20.97
N ASN A 933 -29.87 10.81 -21.80
CA ASN A 933 -30.43 11.67 -22.83
C ASN A 933 -31.29 12.79 -22.23
N GLU A 934 -32.04 12.54 -21.16
CA GLU A 934 -32.81 13.58 -20.43
C GLU A 934 -31.89 14.65 -19.80
N ALA A 935 -30.66 14.30 -19.40
CA ALA A 935 -29.67 15.28 -18.91
C ALA A 935 -29.29 16.33 -19.97
N LEU A 936 -29.54 16.02 -21.26
CA LEU A 936 -29.30 16.89 -22.41
C LEU A 936 -30.55 17.67 -22.85
N ASP A 937 -31.64 17.66 -22.08
CA ASP A 937 -32.86 18.40 -22.44
C ASP A 937 -32.56 19.90 -22.68
N GLY A 938 -32.84 20.35 -23.90
CA GLY A 938 -32.58 21.73 -24.35
C GLY A 938 -31.20 21.99 -24.98
N VAL A 939 -30.36 20.96 -25.13
CA VAL A 939 -29.05 21.04 -25.80
C VAL A 939 -29.19 20.81 -27.32
N ASP A 940 -28.54 21.64 -28.13
CA ASP A 940 -28.39 21.40 -29.57
C ASP A 940 -27.29 20.37 -29.83
N THR A 941 -27.68 19.10 -29.82
CA THR A 941 -26.80 17.94 -30.09
C THR A 941 -26.50 17.75 -31.57
N ILE A 942 -27.11 18.52 -32.47
CA ILE A 942 -26.78 18.51 -33.90
C ILE A 942 -25.52 19.35 -34.12
N SER A 943 -25.47 20.55 -33.55
CA SER A 943 -24.29 21.42 -33.61
C SER A 943 -23.18 20.96 -32.67
N ASN A 944 -23.52 20.25 -31.58
CA ASN A 944 -22.58 19.77 -30.57
C ASN A 944 -22.73 18.25 -30.35
N PRO A 945 -22.41 17.39 -31.33
CA PRO A 945 -22.62 15.94 -31.22
C PRO A 945 -21.75 15.29 -30.13
N TRP A 946 -20.65 15.91 -29.71
CA TRP A 946 -19.84 15.47 -28.57
C TRP A 946 -20.63 15.41 -27.25
N MET A 947 -21.70 16.20 -27.10
CA MET A 947 -22.59 16.14 -25.93
C MET A 947 -23.27 14.78 -25.76
N LEU A 948 -23.37 13.99 -26.84
CA LEU A 948 -23.99 12.65 -26.82
C LEU A 948 -23.02 11.55 -26.37
N LEU A 949 -21.73 11.84 -26.15
CA LEU A 949 -20.70 10.84 -25.85
C LEU A 949 -21.07 9.93 -24.67
N SER A 950 -21.58 10.51 -23.57
CA SER A 950 -22.00 9.76 -22.38
C SER A 950 -23.16 8.81 -22.65
N MET A 951 -24.12 9.21 -23.50
CA MET A 951 -25.24 8.36 -23.89
C MET A 951 -24.81 7.27 -24.87
N GLN A 952 -23.96 7.62 -25.85
CA GLN A 952 -23.45 6.71 -26.87
C GLN A 952 -22.59 5.60 -26.28
N SER A 953 -21.67 5.95 -25.38
CA SER A 953 -20.80 5.00 -24.67
C SER A 953 -21.62 3.91 -23.97
N LEU A 954 -22.61 4.30 -23.15
CA LEU A 954 -23.51 3.36 -22.48
C LEU A 954 -24.37 2.55 -23.44
N ALA A 955 -24.83 3.14 -24.55
CA ALA A 955 -25.61 2.44 -25.54
C ALA A 955 -24.80 1.34 -26.25
N PHE A 956 -23.56 1.63 -26.67
CA PHE A 956 -22.68 0.61 -27.24
C PHE A 956 -22.36 -0.50 -26.25
N ALA A 957 -22.01 -0.15 -25.01
CA ALA A 957 -21.79 -1.10 -23.93
C ALA A 957 -23.02 -2.01 -23.69
N ALA A 958 -24.22 -1.43 -23.66
CA ALA A 958 -25.46 -2.17 -23.52
C ALA A 958 -25.66 -3.17 -24.67
N ILE A 959 -25.44 -2.76 -25.92
CA ILE A 959 -25.58 -3.67 -27.08
C ILE A 959 -24.56 -4.80 -26.99
N GLY A 960 -23.28 -4.50 -26.73
CA GLY A 960 -22.22 -5.49 -26.65
C GLY A 960 -22.45 -6.53 -25.54
N ARG A 961 -22.86 -6.09 -24.35
CA ARG A 961 -23.15 -7.01 -23.23
C ARG A 961 -24.45 -7.79 -23.45
N LEU A 962 -25.50 -7.18 -23.98
CA LEU A 962 -26.73 -7.93 -24.31
C LEU A 962 -26.48 -8.98 -25.41
N GLN A 963 -25.59 -8.70 -26.37
CA GLN A 963 -25.12 -9.64 -27.38
C GLN A 963 -24.37 -10.81 -26.72
N ALA A 964 -23.44 -10.52 -25.80
CA ALA A 964 -22.66 -11.53 -25.08
C ALA A 964 -23.54 -12.56 -24.35
N TYR A 965 -24.60 -12.09 -23.69
CA TYR A 965 -25.56 -12.95 -22.97
C TYR A 965 -26.70 -13.49 -23.86
N GLY A 966 -26.61 -13.38 -25.19
CA GLY A 966 -27.59 -13.92 -26.11
C GLY A 966 -29.00 -13.32 -25.97
N ARG A 967 -29.12 -12.10 -25.44
CA ARG A 967 -30.42 -11.44 -25.16
C ARG A 967 -30.99 -10.71 -26.38
N LEU A 968 -30.15 -10.48 -27.39
CA LEU A 968 -30.55 -9.89 -28.67
C LEU A 968 -30.96 -11.01 -29.64
N LYS A 969 -32.00 -10.76 -30.46
CA LYS A 969 -32.55 -11.77 -31.37
C LYS A 969 -31.61 -12.17 -32.51
N GLN A 970 -30.72 -11.27 -32.88
CA GLN A 970 -29.71 -11.39 -33.91
C GLN A 970 -28.51 -10.54 -33.48
N PRO A 971 -27.31 -10.77 -34.01
CA PRO A 971 -26.18 -9.88 -33.77
C PRO A 971 -26.56 -8.45 -34.19
N VAL A 972 -26.55 -7.53 -33.24
CA VAL A 972 -26.86 -6.10 -33.46
C VAL A 972 -25.57 -5.30 -33.56
N LEU A 973 -24.56 -5.64 -32.75
CA LEU A 973 -23.23 -5.04 -32.87
C LEU A 973 -22.48 -5.69 -34.04
N THR A 974 -22.32 -4.92 -35.11
CA THR A 974 -21.58 -5.28 -36.33
C THR A 974 -20.10 -4.93 -36.20
N ASP A 975 -19.24 -5.43 -37.09
CA ASP A 975 -17.81 -5.09 -37.10
C ASP A 975 -17.57 -3.56 -37.27
N GLU A 976 -18.44 -2.89 -38.02
CA GLU A 976 -18.47 -1.42 -38.15
C GLU A 976 -18.86 -0.75 -36.82
N GLY A 977 -19.90 -1.26 -36.15
CA GLY A 977 -20.31 -0.77 -34.83
C GLY A 977 -19.23 -0.96 -33.77
N ARG A 978 -18.52 -2.09 -33.81
CA ARG A 978 -17.38 -2.38 -32.95
C ARG A 978 -16.23 -1.41 -33.20
N ALA A 979 -15.90 -1.12 -34.46
CA ALA A 979 -14.87 -0.15 -34.82
C ALA A 979 -15.22 1.27 -34.34
N MET A 980 -16.48 1.71 -34.50
CA MET A 980 -16.94 3.00 -33.96
C MET A 980 -16.86 3.07 -32.44
N TRP A 981 -17.26 1.99 -31.75
CA TRP A 981 -17.19 1.94 -30.29
C TRP A 981 -15.74 1.92 -29.77
N ALA A 982 -14.87 1.17 -30.44
CA ALA A 982 -13.44 1.17 -30.16
C ALA A 982 -12.80 2.55 -30.35
N THR A 983 -13.16 3.25 -31.43
CA THR A 983 -12.69 4.63 -31.68
C THR A 983 -13.18 5.58 -30.58
N LEU A 984 -14.44 5.45 -30.14
CA LEU A 984 -14.93 6.22 -28.99
C LEU A 984 -14.10 5.94 -27.73
N ALA A 985 -13.74 4.68 -27.49
CA ALA A 985 -12.87 4.27 -26.38
C ALA A 985 -11.44 4.80 -26.50
N ASP A 986 -10.92 4.99 -27.72
CA ASP A 986 -9.63 5.65 -27.97
C ASP A 986 -9.65 7.11 -27.51
N TYR A 987 -10.81 7.79 -27.55
CA TYR A 987 -10.98 9.17 -27.08
C TYR A 987 -11.37 9.29 -25.60
N CYS A 988 -12.21 8.39 -25.11
CA CYS A 988 -12.85 8.50 -23.79
C CYS A 988 -12.76 7.18 -22.99
N PRO A 989 -11.55 6.63 -22.76
CA PRO A 989 -11.37 5.28 -22.23
C PRO A 989 -11.99 5.07 -20.85
N ALA A 990 -11.82 6.01 -19.90
CA ALA A 990 -12.38 5.88 -18.56
C ALA A 990 -13.93 5.86 -18.58
N MET A 991 -14.55 6.66 -19.45
CA MET A 991 -16.00 6.70 -19.63
C MET A 991 -16.52 5.37 -20.18
N VAL A 992 -15.85 4.83 -21.20
CA VAL A 992 -16.22 3.54 -21.80
C VAL A 992 -16.04 2.38 -20.83
N ALA A 993 -14.96 2.39 -20.05
CA ALA A 993 -14.72 1.38 -19.01
C ALA A 993 -15.84 1.36 -17.97
N ALA A 994 -16.20 2.52 -17.41
CA ALA A 994 -17.29 2.62 -16.43
C ALA A 994 -18.64 2.14 -17.02
N ASP A 995 -18.95 2.54 -18.25
CA ASP A 995 -20.19 2.16 -18.93
C ASP A 995 -20.25 0.67 -19.28
N LEU A 996 -19.11 0.08 -19.64
CA LEU A 996 -19.01 -1.35 -19.88
C LEU A 996 -19.22 -2.16 -18.59
N LEU A 997 -18.70 -1.70 -17.44
CA LEU A 997 -19.00 -2.29 -16.14
C LEU A 997 -20.48 -2.20 -15.78
N ILE A 998 -21.09 -1.02 -15.93
CA ILE A 998 -22.53 -0.80 -15.67
C ILE A 998 -23.37 -1.74 -16.55
N ALA A 999 -23.08 -1.80 -17.85
CA ALA A 999 -23.80 -2.65 -18.79
C ALA A 999 -23.63 -4.14 -18.46
N ASN A 1000 -22.42 -4.54 -18.07
CA ASN A 1000 -22.11 -5.91 -17.68
C ASN A 1000 -22.91 -6.31 -16.43
N ALA A 1001 -22.95 -5.46 -15.40
CA ALA A 1001 -23.70 -5.71 -14.18
C ALA A 1001 -25.20 -5.97 -14.43
N VAL A 1002 -25.84 -5.16 -15.29
CA VAL A 1002 -27.27 -5.38 -15.62
C VAL A 1002 -27.48 -6.67 -16.41
N ALA A 1003 -26.59 -6.97 -17.37
CA ALA A 1003 -26.70 -8.17 -18.19
C ALA A 1003 -26.49 -9.46 -17.35
N VAL A 1004 -25.44 -9.49 -16.53
CA VAL A 1004 -25.12 -10.60 -15.60
C VAL A 1004 -26.27 -10.85 -14.64
N ARG A 1005 -26.80 -9.79 -14.01
CA ARG A 1005 -27.96 -9.87 -13.12
C ARG A 1005 -29.17 -10.48 -13.82
N SER A 1006 -29.44 -10.05 -15.05
CA SER A 1006 -30.60 -10.52 -15.81
C SER A 1006 -30.47 -12.02 -16.14
N ASP A 1007 -29.29 -12.45 -16.58
CA ASP A 1007 -28.99 -13.87 -16.81
C ASP A 1007 -29.16 -14.72 -15.54
N ALA A 1008 -28.63 -14.25 -14.40
CA ALA A 1008 -28.77 -14.93 -13.12
C ALA A 1008 -30.23 -15.08 -12.68
N LEU A 1009 -31.04 -14.03 -12.83
CA LEU A 1009 -32.48 -14.09 -12.52
C LEU A 1009 -33.23 -15.08 -13.42
N ASP A 1010 -32.89 -15.15 -14.70
CA ASP A 1010 -33.50 -16.08 -15.63
C ASP A 1010 -33.11 -17.53 -15.31
N ARG A 1011 -31.86 -17.80 -14.90
CA ARG A 1011 -31.44 -19.12 -14.38
C ARG A 1011 -32.20 -19.52 -13.12
N VAL A 1012 -32.42 -18.59 -12.18
CA VAL A 1012 -33.21 -18.85 -10.96
C VAL A 1012 -34.68 -19.13 -11.30
N ARG A 1013 -35.25 -18.40 -12.26
CA ARG A 1013 -36.63 -18.64 -12.74
C ARG A 1013 -36.75 -19.99 -13.44
N ALA A 1014 -35.77 -20.41 -14.24
CA ALA A 1014 -35.78 -21.69 -14.93
C ALA A 1014 -35.62 -22.89 -13.98
N LYS A 1015 -35.00 -22.70 -12.80
CA LYS A 1015 -34.88 -23.72 -11.75
C LYS A 1015 -36.15 -23.86 -10.87
N LYS A 1016 -37.08 -22.91 -10.94
CA LYS A 1016 -38.38 -22.94 -10.24
C LYS A 1016 -39.46 -23.47 -11.16
#